data_AF-A0A397DDW5-F1
#
_entry.id   AF-A0A397DDW5-F1
#
_cell.length_a   1.000
_cell.length_b   1.000
_cell.length_c   1.000
_cell.angle_alpha   90.00
_cell.angle_beta   90.00
_cell.angle_gamma   90.00
#
_symmetry.space_group_name_H-M   'P 1'
#
loop_
_entity.id
_entity.type
_entity.pdbx_description
1 polymer ?
#
loop_
_entity_poly.entity_id
_entity_poly.type
_entity_poly.pdbx_seq_one_letter_code
_entity_poly.pdbx_strand_id
1 'polypeptide(L)'
;MVLFGCSLGSIPKLQTLVVKENRLSDAAIVNILQSSDFTRLLTLNLSRNRIRQRSTHAIHTFLNQNRVVQTLVLSDCDLHSDFIKCVEEPLAKNPSLTVLDISKNKLDDVCATALATICKDNSNLTNLDLSWNSFRSKGAAGLAEALQQNQCLQNLLLSWNGIGHGDGAHRLAHALRNNGYLQKLDLTGNSITTDATLALANMWAESSVLEILILDQNPIGTEGLRSIFRAYSNPATKTQGRMIQFDSCTLHHNDPVFDPNSGHHVIDMDNVHTFWRALEVLRLVNLYPSACEFENVVHTTPLDAKHLTFHRLTVGAPSIAEENPTATTTSTGGGGSPLMVHLMALASHSTPWHVPLTGTLSFDFKYHTKVHNPVATDLDAVTVFWNIYSTLEFDSDRVKYIKMYLNDHYVTAAQARHFLTTVTSIDSHTDLVHLLLQKVSDTENLLAWASKPQLPTKHQSFLNQCAGKLLYFDGSMPNGAYALDLSSAIDQRIASKLFRISGDDKLYNKQHDGANTSQTGNWECFRNETLDGDRYAFNRSFGLPEKGLFAFDFVVTSRLPRATPTISPELFETVCRQAGASSPQPLPSRSDMHRAQTAKPSHTFSVTVALPPPKAVTHETYEARRAGTPSTFIQLAECFRDVDQGRVDCVVTMLNHVLDLGDLFTRVRASWAPSEVTSLVHRVGWLNIWNPAYAEMDYTLNLTVWEDHQVALILAQLGDIEPGENWVDETYNNLFGWELPLSWVQGKIPHVGRLYLRYTTGLTHKYRVVSAREELKKRTLSGKVSVLETVPGNGKSTDLRPPSIVRRKSIHQVAL
;
A
#
# COMPACT_ATOMS: atom_id res chain seq x y z
N MET A 1 -62.97 17.02 29.00
CA MET A 1 -61.88 16.01 29.01
C MET A 1 -62.31 14.65 29.56
N VAL A 2 -62.99 14.56 30.71
CA VAL A 2 -63.53 13.27 31.19
C VAL A 2 -64.45 12.61 30.15
N LEU A 3 -65.39 13.38 29.58
CA LEU A 3 -66.24 12.91 28.47
C LEU A 3 -65.43 12.45 27.26
N PHE A 4 -64.35 13.17 26.91
CA PHE A 4 -63.49 12.84 25.77
C PHE A 4 -62.76 11.50 25.97
N GLY A 5 -62.23 11.24 27.17
CA GLY A 5 -61.59 9.97 27.50
C GLY A 5 -62.55 8.78 27.50
N CYS A 6 -63.77 8.93 28.06
CA CYS A 6 -64.80 7.89 27.97
C CYS A 6 -65.27 7.66 26.52
N SER A 7 -65.35 8.72 25.71
CA SER A 7 -65.70 8.61 24.28
C SER A 7 -64.62 7.90 23.46
N LEU A 8 -63.33 8.07 23.80
CA LEU A 8 -62.22 7.41 23.11
C LEU A 8 -62.30 5.88 23.21
N GLY A 9 -62.69 5.34 24.37
CA GLY A 9 -62.90 3.90 24.57
C GLY A 9 -64.06 3.31 23.76
N SER A 10 -64.96 4.17 23.26
CA SER A 10 -66.14 3.75 22.48
C SER A 10 -65.89 3.74 20.97
N ILE A 11 -64.69 4.15 20.49
CA ILE A 11 -64.38 4.23 19.05
C ILE A 11 -63.81 2.88 18.58
N PRO A 12 -64.54 2.09 17.76
CA PRO A 12 -64.23 0.67 17.53
C PRO A 12 -62.97 0.37 16.70
N LYS A 13 -62.19 1.39 16.27
CA LYS A 13 -61.01 1.24 15.39
C LYS A 13 -59.84 2.19 15.71
N LEU A 14 -59.79 2.80 16.90
CA LEU A 14 -58.73 3.76 17.20
C LEU A 14 -57.37 3.05 17.45
N GLN A 15 -56.45 3.15 16.49
CA GLN A 15 -55.10 2.58 16.59
C GLN A 15 -54.02 3.61 16.92
N THR A 16 -54.26 4.88 16.57
CA THR A 16 -53.30 5.97 16.77
C THR A 16 -54.02 7.14 17.43
N LEU A 17 -53.50 7.58 18.57
CA LEU A 17 -53.99 8.73 19.32
C LEU A 17 -52.89 9.78 19.38
N VAL A 18 -53.05 10.86 18.60
CA VAL A 18 -52.13 12.00 18.60
C VAL A 18 -52.80 13.17 19.30
N VAL A 19 -52.29 13.54 20.47
CA VAL A 19 -52.78 14.67 21.27
C VAL A 19 -51.67 15.71 21.44
N LYS A 20 -50.83 15.87 20.42
CA LYS A 20 -49.71 16.81 20.36
C LYS A 20 -50.15 18.27 20.46
N GLU A 21 -49.41 19.10 21.20
CA GLU A 21 -49.59 20.57 21.27
C GLU A 21 -50.94 21.06 21.84
N ASN A 22 -51.60 20.26 22.67
CA ASN A 22 -52.94 20.61 23.18
C ASN A 22 -52.92 21.32 24.54
N ARG A 23 -51.74 21.73 25.04
CA ARG A 23 -51.55 22.35 26.36
C ARG A 23 -52.30 21.58 27.47
N LEU A 24 -52.31 20.25 27.36
CA LEU A 24 -53.08 19.40 28.25
C LEU A 24 -52.65 19.64 29.70
N SER A 25 -53.62 19.78 30.59
CA SER A 25 -53.35 19.81 32.02
C SER A 25 -53.04 18.40 32.52
N ASP A 26 -52.30 18.32 33.63
CA ASP A 26 -51.94 17.08 34.31
C ASP A 26 -53.16 16.16 34.54
N ALA A 27 -54.28 16.74 34.99
CA ALA A 27 -55.55 16.03 35.18
C ALA A 27 -56.19 15.56 33.86
N ALA A 28 -55.99 16.28 32.76
CA ALA A 28 -56.50 15.85 31.46
C ALA A 28 -55.77 14.60 30.94
N ILE A 29 -54.44 14.55 31.10
CA ILE A 29 -53.63 13.38 30.71
C ILE A 29 -54.01 12.17 31.57
N VAL A 30 -54.14 12.34 32.89
CA VAL A 30 -54.58 11.27 33.80
C VAL A 30 -55.95 10.74 33.38
N ASN A 31 -56.91 11.62 33.09
CA ASN A 31 -58.23 11.20 32.65
C ASN A 31 -58.18 10.46 31.32
N ILE A 32 -57.39 10.91 30.34
CA ILE A 32 -57.23 10.20 29.06
C ILE A 32 -56.68 8.79 29.32
N LEU A 33 -55.63 8.65 30.15
CA LEU A 33 -55.00 7.37 30.43
C LEU A 33 -55.87 6.41 31.26
N GLN A 34 -56.71 6.92 32.16
CA GLN A 34 -57.52 6.11 33.08
C GLN A 34 -58.92 5.77 32.56
N SER A 35 -59.51 6.60 31.69
CA SER A 35 -60.93 6.47 31.30
C SER A 35 -61.17 5.73 29.98
N SER A 36 -60.11 5.34 29.27
CA SER A 36 -60.22 4.67 27.97
C SER A 36 -59.66 3.24 28.05
N ASP A 37 -60.36 2.29 27.43
CA ASP A 37 -59.86 0.93 27.24
C ASP A 37 -58.90 0.90 26.03
N PHE A 38 -57.60 1.06 26.28
CA PHE A 38 -56.57 1.13 25.24
C PHE A 38 -56.12 -0.25 24.73
N THR A 39 -57.04 -1.22 24.67
CA THR A 39 -56.78 -2.61 24.26
C THR A 39 -56.42 -2.76 22.77
N ARG A 40 -56.52 -1.69 21.97
CA ARG A 40 -56.23 -1.68 20.53
C ARG A 40 -55.31 -0.54 20.09
N LEU A 41 -54.85 0.30 21.02
CA LEU A 41 -54.04 1.47 20.69
C LEU A 41 -52.60 1.02 20.45
N LEU A 42 -52.08 1.26 19.25
CA LEU A 42 -50.71 0.96 18.87
C LEU A 42 -49.78 2.15 19.10
N THR A 43 -50.27 3.36 18.82
CA THR A 43 -49.48 4.60 18.89
C THR A 43 -50.13 5.62 19.80
N LEU A 44 -49.40 6.06 20.81
CA LEU A 44 -49.78 7.14 21.71
C LEU A 44 -48.77 8.29 21.61
N ASN A 45 -49.22 9.46 21.15
CA ASN A 45 -48.40 10.65 21.05
C ASN A 45 -48.97 11.75 21.95
N LEU A 46 -48.22 12.08 23.00
CA LEU A 46 -48.51 13.13 23.98
C LEU A 46 -47.52 14.30 23.88
N SER A 47 -46.71 14.38 22.81
CA SER A 47 -45.67 15.41 22.65
C SER A 47 -46.17 16.84 22.84
N ARG A 48 -45.29 17.75 23.29
CA ARG A 48 -45.60 19.17 23.50
C ARG A 48 -46.77 19.39 24.47
N ASN A 49 -46.84 18.57 25.52
CA ASN A 49 -47.75 18.74 26.65
C ASN A 49 -46.97 18.68 27.97
N ARG A 50 -47.44 19.38 29.01
CA ARG A 50 -46.71 19.42 30.29
C ARG A 50 -47.04 18.18 31.12
N ILE A 51 -46.09 17.25 31.22
CA ILE A 51 -46.21 16.07 32.08
C ILE A 51 -45.61 16.41 33.45
N ARG A 52 -46.39 16.18 34.50
CA ARG A 52 -46.00 16.41 35.90
C ARG A 52 -46.16 15.12 36.70
N GLN A 53 -46.02 15.20 38.01
CA GLN A 53 -45.99 14.03 38.88
C GLN A 53 -47.24 13.14 38.75
N ARG A 54 -48.48 13.67 38.67
CA ARG A 54 -49.68 12.81 38.60
C ARG A 54 -49.81 12.11 37.25
N SER A 55 -49.55 12.82 36.16
CA SER A 55 -49.49 12.21 34.82
C SER A 55 -48.34 11.21 34.70
N THR A 56 -47.22 11.42 35.37
CA THR A 56 -46.12 10.44 35.46
C THR A 56 -46.59 9.13 36.10
N HIS A 57 -47.30 9.18 37.24
CA HIS A 57 -47.85 7.99 37.89
C HIS A 57 -48.93 7.31 37.04
N ALA A 58 -49.72 8.08 36.31
CA ALA A 58 -50.69 7.53 35.36
C ALA A 58 -49.98 6.83 34.20
N ILE A 59 -48.90 7.38 33.66
CA ILE A 59 -48.07 6.74 32.62
C ILE A 59 -47.40 5.47 33.16
N HIS A 60 -46.85 5.49 34.37
CA HIS A 60 -46.31 4.29 35.03
C HIS A 60 -47.37 3.18 35.12
N THR A 61 -48.56 3.51 35.61
CA THR A 61 -49.67 2.55 35.75
C THR A 61 -50.11 2.02 34.39
N PHE A 62 -50.21 2.93 33.40
CA PHE A 62 -50.57 2.60 32.03
C PHE A 62 -49.56 1.64 31.39
N LEU A 63 -48.26 1.92 31.49
CA LEU A 63 -47.20 1.05 30.95
C LEU A 63 -47.16 -0.32 31.66
N ASN A 64 -47.50 -0.37 32.95
CA ASN A 64 -47.57 -1.63 33.68
C ASN A 64 -48.77 -2.50 33.27
N GLN A 65 -49.88 -1.91 32.84
CA GLN A 65 -51.10 -2.63 32.49
C GLN A 65 -51.22 -2.89 30.98
N ASN A 66 -50.79 -1.92 30.16
CA ASN A 66 -50.92 -1.99 28.71
C ASN A 66 -49.83 -2.88 28.10
N ARG A 67 -50.25 -3.75 27.18
CA ARG A 67 -49.40 -4.71 26.46
C ARG A 67 -49.60 -4.64 24.95
N VAL A 68 -50.15 -3.52 24.46
CA VAL A 68 -50.58 -3.33 23.06
C VAL A 68 -49.88 -2.15 22.42
N VAL A 69 -49.62 -1.07 23.17
CA VAL A 69 -48.91 0.10 22.65
C VAL A 69 -47.49 -0.29 22.24
N GLN A 70 -47.19 0.03 20.99
CA GLN A 70 -45.90 -0.21 20.35
C GLN A 70 -45.08 1.08 20.24
N THR A 71 -45.75 2.22 20.03
CA THR A 71 -45.09 3.53 19.86
C THR A 71 -45.58 4.52 20.91
N LEU A 72 -44.65 5.02 21.72
CA LEU A 72 -44.90 6.07 22.72
C LEU A 72 -44.04 7.29 22.43
N VAL A 73 -44.70 8.44 22.19
CA VAL A 73 -44.05 9.71 21.87
C VAL A 73 -44.34 10.74 22.94
N LEU A 74 -43.30 11.13 23.67
CA LEU A 74 -43.30 12.08 24.80
C LEU A 74 -42.27 13.20 24.58
N SER A 75 -42.06 13.61 23.33
CA SER A 75 -41.11 14.67 23.01
C SER A 75 -41.60 16.06 23.47
N ASP A 76 -40.69 16.88 23.99
CA ASP A 76 -40.96 18.24 24.48
C ASP A 76 -42.09 18.27 25.54
N CYS A 77 -41.96 17.43 26.57
CA CYS A 77 -42.96 17.26 27.62
C CYS A 77 -42.53 17.79 29.00
N ASP A 78 -41.38 18.47 29.08
CA ASP A 78 -40.73 18.94 30.32
C ASP A 78 -40.39 17.77 31.27
N LEU A 79 -39.96 16.63 30.72
CA LEU A 79 -39.58 15.46 31.51
C LEU A 79 -38.22 15.67 32.20
N HIS A 80 -38.15 15.28 33.46
CA HIS A 80 -36.96 15.35 34.32
C HIS A 80 -36.49 13.94 34.74
N SER A 81 -35.36 13.84 35.43
CA SER A 81 -34.80 12.58 35.94
C SER A 81 -35.78 11.74 36.77
N ASP A 82 -36.66 12.39 37.54
CA ASP A 82 -37.65 11.72 38.39
C ASP A 82 -38.70 10.95 37.59
N PHE A 83 -38.99 11.40 36.37
CA PHE A 83 -39.89 10.69 35.47
C PHE A 83 -39.29 9.33 35.10
N ILE A 84 -38.05 9.31 34.61
CA ILE A 84 -37.36 8.08 34.19
C ILE A 84 -37.24 7.09 35.34
N LYS A 85 -36.86 7.55 36.55
CA LYS A 85 -36.80 6.70 37.74
C LYS A 85 -38.17 6.07 38.07
N CYS A 86 -39.25 6.81 37.89
CA CYS A 86 -40.59 6.31 38.13
C CYS A 86 -41.01 5.28 37.07
N VAL A 87 -40.61 5.45 35.81
CA VAL A 87 -41.01 4.56 34.70
C VAL A 87 -39.98 3.49 34.34
N GLU A 88 -38.87 3.40 35.07
CA GLU A 88 -37.76 2.46 34.84
C GLU A 88 -38.24 1.01 34.76
N GLU A 89 -38.85 0.50 35.83
CA GLU A 89 -39.31 -0.89 35.88
C GLU A 89 -40.40 -1.22 34.84
N PRO A 90 -41.46 -0.39 34.65
CA PRO A 90 -42.45 -0.65 33.61
C PRO A 90 -41.88 -0.64 32.20
N LEU A 91 -40.92 0.24 31.89
CA LEU A 91 -40.29 0.30 30.57
C LEU A 91 -39.32 -0.84 30.34
N ALA A 92 -38.51 -1.21 31.34
CA ALA A 92 -37.57 -2.33 31.25
C ALA A 92 -38.28 -3.65 30.94
N LYS A 93 -39.45 -3.89 31.56
CA LYS A 93 -40.21 -5.15 31.43
C LYS A 93 -41.34 -5.08 30.39
N ASN A 94 -41.47 -4.00 29.63
CA ASN A 94 -42.57 -3.86 28.68
C ASN A 94 -42.39 -4.81 27.47
N PRO A 95 -43.34 -5.72 27.20
CA PRO A 95 -43.18 -6.68 26.11
C PRO A 95 -43.70 -6.19 24.74
N SER A 96 -44.35 -5.02 24.68
CA SER A 96 -45.00 -4.54 23.45
C SER A 96 -44.36 -3.30 22.84
N LEU A 97 -43.70 -2.48 23.66
CA LEU A 97 -43.14 -1.20 23.22
C LEU A 97 -41.89 -1.42 22.37
N THR A 98 -41.94 -0.95 21.12
CA THR A 98 -40.85 -1.04 20.14
C THR A 98 -40.22 0.32 19.84
N VAL A 99 -40.98 1.41 19.97
CA VAL A 99 -40.55 2.78 19.68
C VAL A 99 -40.83 3.69 20.88
N LEU A 100 -39.77 4.33 21.40
CA LEU A 100 -39.86 5.33 22.46
C LEU A 100 -39.17 6.63 22.02
N ASP A 101 -39.94 7.72 21.95
CA ASP A 101 -39.40 9.07 21.75
C ASP A 101 -39.58 9.89 23.04
N ILE A 102 -38.46 10.21 23.68
CA ILE A 102 -38.37 11.11 24.84
C ILE A 102 -37.41 12.28 24.56
N SER A 103 -37.30 12.67 23.29
CA SER A 103 -36.46 13.78 22.83
C SER A 103 -36.94 15.15 23.33
N LYS A 104 -36.06 16.16 23.29
CA LYS A 104 -36.35 17.56 23.67
C LYS A 104 -36.87 17.72 25.10
N ASN A 105 -36.32 16.95 26.03
CA ASN A 105 -36.68 17.02 27.44
C ASN A 105 -35.48 17.52 28.27
N LYS A 106 -35.59 17.48 29.60
CA LYS A 106 -34.53 17.91 30.54
C LYS A 106 -33.93 16.72 31.26
N LEU A 107 -33.63 15.66 30.49
CA LEU A 107 -32.96 14.48 31.01
C LEU A 107 -31.46 14.77 31.15
N ASP A 108 -30.90 14.49 32.31
CA ASP A 108 -29.49 14.74 32.66
C ASP A 108 -28.72 13.43 32.87
N ASP A 109 -27.44 13.52 33.28
CA ASP A 109 -26.60 12.36 33.56
C ASP A 109 -27.11 11.49 34.72
N VAL A 110 -27.95 12.03 35.61
CA VAL A 110 -28.52 11.30 36.77
C VAL A 110 -29.50 10.22 36.33
N CYS A 111 -30.20 10.40 35.21
CA CYS A 111 -31.13 9.39 34.70
C CYS A 111 -30.47 8.33 33.81
N ALA A 112 -29.17 8.46 33.54
CA ALA A 112 -28.45 7.55 32.65
C ALA A 112 -28.38 6.11 33.17
N THR A 113 -28.26 5.91 34.49
CA THR A 113 -28.27 4.56 35.08
C THR A 113 -29.62 3.88 34.90
N ALA A 114 -30.71 4.62 35.09
CA ALA A 114 -32.06 4.10 34.91
C ALA A 114 -32.34 3.77 33.43
N LEU A 115 -31.90 4.63 32.50
CA LEU A 115 -31.98 4.35 31.06
C LEU A 115 -31.08 3.17 30.66
N ALA A 116 -29.91 3.03 31.27
CA ALA A 116 -29.02 1.90 31.07
C ALA A 116 -29.72 0.59 31.50
N THR A 117 -30.41 0.57 32.65
CA THR A 117 -31.24 -0.56 33.08
C THR A 117 -32.34 -0.86 32.06
N ILE A 118 -33.08 0.16 31.61
CA ILE A 118 -34.15 0.00 30.61
C ILE A 118 -33.57 -0.60 29.32
N CYS A 119 -32.47 -0.06 28.80
CA CYS A 119 -31.84 -0.57 27.59
C CYS A 119 -31.29 -1.99 27.79
N LYS A 120 -30.74 -2.32 28.95
CA LYS A 120 -30.17 -3.64 29.20
C LYS A 120 -31.25 -4.73 29.29
N ASP A 121 -32.31 -4.46 30.05
CA ASP A 121 -33.32 -5.47 30.38
C ASP A 121 -34.45 -5.56 29.34
N ASN A 122 -34.67 -4.49 28.56
CA ASN A 122 -35.71 -4.49 27.54
C ASN A 122 -35.27 -5.24 26.28
N SER A 123 -36.06 -6.25 25.90
CA SER A 123 -35.82 -7.12 24.75
C SER A 123 -36.70 -6.86 23.52
N ASN A 124 -37.48 -5.77 23.51
CA ASN A 124 -38.39 -5.43 22.40
C ASN A 124 -38.18 -4.03 21.82
N LEU A 125 -37.53 -3.12 22.55
CA LEU A 125 -37.31 -1.76 22.13
C LEU A 125 -36.27 -1.71 21.00
N THR A 126 -36.72 -1.43 19.78
CA THR A 126 -35.88 -1.35 18.58
C THR A 126 -35.46 0.07 18.26
N ASN A 127 -36.27 1.07 18.64
CA ASN A 127 -36.05 2.48 18.32
C ASN A 127 -36.16 3.35 19.57
N LEU A 128 -35.08 4.08 19.87
CA LEU A 128 -35.01 4.99 21.01
C LEU A 128 -34.49 6.36 20.56
N ASP A 129 -35.31 7.40 20.76
CA ASP A 129 -34.94 8.79 20.52
C ASP A 129 -34.72 9.54 21.84
N LEU A 130 -33.48 9.93 22.06
CA LEU A 130 -32.97 10.67 23.22
C LEU A 130 -32.44 12.06 22.82
N SER A 131 -32.73 12.53 21.60
CA SER A 131 -32.16 13.76 21.05
C SER A 131 -32.55 15.00 21.88
N TRP A 132 -31.73 16.05 21.88
CA TRP A 132 -31.98 17.30 22.60
C TRP A 132 -32.24 17.11 24.11
N ASN A 133 -31.34 16.40 24.79
CA ASN A 133 -31.30 16.29 26.25
C ASN A 133 -29.91 16.71 26.77
N SER A 134 -29.56 16.40 28.01
CA SER A 134 -28.32 16.83 28.66
C SER A 134 -27.55 15.66 29.29
N PHE A 135 -27.46 14.52 28.60
CA PHE A 135 -26.74 13.34 29.09
C PHE A 135 -25.25 13.58 29.34
N ARG A 136 -24.59 14.41 28.52
CA ARG A 136 -23.15 14.68 28.58
C ARG A 136 -22.32 13.38 28.51
N SER A 137 -21.05 13.42 28.91
CA SER A 137 -20.14 12.27 28.83
C SER A 137 -20.48 11.16 29.83
N LYS A 138 -20.86 11.48 31.06
CA LYS A 138 -21.23 10.49 32.09
C LYS A 138 -22.48 9.70 31.71
N GLY A 139 -23.49 10.38 31.16
CA GLY A 139 -24.70 9.70 30.73
C GLY A 139 -24.46 8.77 29.54
N ALA A 140 -23.63 9.21 28.59
CA ALA A 140 -23.19 8.36 27.47
C ALA A 140 -22.40 7.13 27.92
N ALA A 141 -21.57 7.24 28.96
CA ALA A 141 -20.84 6.10 29.53
C ALA A 141 -21.79 5.02 30.09
N GLY A 142 -22.82 5.42 30.84
CA GLY A 142 -23.82 4.49 31.35
C GLY A 142 -24.62 3.80 30.22
N LEU A 143 -25.00 4.56 29.19
CA LEU A 143 -25.65 4.00 28.00
C LEU A 143 -24.73 3.03 27.25
N ALA A 144 -23.44 3.32 27.15
CA ALA A 144 -22.47 2.43 26.51
C ALA A 144 -22.42 1.05 27.18
N GLU A 145 -22.35 0.99 28.52
CA GLU A 145 -22.35 -0.27 29.25
C GLU A 145 -23.61 -1.10 29.00
N ALA A 146 -24.78 -0.46 28.92
CA ALA A 146 -26.03 -1.14 28.59
C ALA A 146 -26.07 -1.63 27.15
N LEU A 147 -25.59 -0.83 26.19
CA LEU A 147 -25.56 -1.19 24.78
C LEU A 147 -24.67 -2.39 24.51
N GLN A 148 -23.63 -2.64 25.32
CA GLN A 148 -22.80 -3.83 25.15
C GLN A 148 -23.58 -5.14 25.37
N GLN A 149 -24.63 -5.11 26.20
CA GLN A 149 -25.45 -6.28 26.55
C GLN A 149 -26.80 -6.29 25.83
N ASN A 150 -27.26 -5.15 25.32
CA ASN A 150 -28.53 -5.07 24.61
C ASN A 150 -28.46 -5.81 23.26
N GLN A 151 -29.50 -6.60 22.99
CA GLN A 151 -29.60 -7.46 21.81
C GLN A 151 -30.76 -7.11 20.87
N CYS A 152 -31.38 -5.93 21.04
CA CYS A 152 -32.66 -5.63 20.37
C CYS A 152 -32.73 -4.24 19.76
N LEU A 153 -31.97 -3.27 20.30
CA LEU A 153 -31.97 -1.90 19.83
C LEU A 153 -31.27 -1.81 18.49
N GLN A 154 -31.99 -1.27 17.49
CA GLN A 154 -31.51 -1.12 16.12
C GLN A 154 -31.22 0.35 15.79
N ASN A 155 -32.00 1.28 16.34
CA ASN A 155 -31.91 2.70 16.06
C ASN A 155 -31.79 3.50 17.35
N LEU A 156 -30.67 4.22 17.51
CA LEU A 156 -30.42 5.10 18.66
C LEU A 156 -30.12 6.52 18.19
N LEU A 157 -30.97 7.47 18.58
CA LEU A 157 -30.79 8.88 18.26
C LEU A 157 -30.34 9.64 19.51
N LEU A 158 -29.15 10.23 19.45
CA LEU A 158 -28.49 10.92 20.56
C LEU A 158 -28.08 12.35 20.17
N SER A 159 -28.69 12.94 19.14
CA SER A 159 -28.33 14.27 18.65
C SER A 159 -28.45 15.34 19.75
N TRP A 160 -27.53 16.31 19.78
CA TRP A 160 -27.56 17.46 20.69
C TRP A 160 -27.61 17.10 22.19
N ASN A 161 -26.71 16.22 22.65
CA ASN A 161 -26.60 15.80 24.05
C ASN A 161 -25.27 16.16 24.74
N GLY A 162 -24.34 16.81 24.03
CA GLY A 162 -23.04 17.22 24.56
C GLY A 162 -22.14 16.06 24.96
N ILE A 163 -22.22 14.93 24.25
CA ILE A 163 -21.52 13.68 24.57
C ILE A 163 -19.99 13.81 24.44
N GLY A 164 -19.52 14.66 23.54
CA GLY A 164 -18.10 14.80 23.21
C GLY A 164 -17.23 15.48 24.28
N HIS A 165 -17.83 16.08 25.32
CA HIS A 165 -17.08 16.65 26.45
C HIS A 165 -16.58 15.55 27.40
N GLY A 166 -15.52 14.82 27.01
CA GLY A 166 -14.85 13.77 27.79
C GLY A 166 -14.93 12.38 27.13
N ASP A 167 -14.96 11.33 27.95
CA ASP A 167 -14.79 9.94 27.49
C ASP A 167 -16.06 9.31 26.89
N GLY A 168 -17.19 10.01 26.91
CA GLY A 168 -18.51 9.45 26.58
C GLY A 168 -18.55 8.82 25.19
N ALA A 169 -18.04 9.52 24.17
CA ALA A 169 -17.97 9.03 22.80
C ALA A 169 -17.00 7.84 22.63
N HIS A 170 -15.88 7.84 23.36
CA HIS A 170 -14.90 6.76 23.33
C HIS A 170 -15.46 5.47 23.94
N ARG A 171 -16.22 5.59 25.03
CA ARG A 171 -16.92 4.47 25.68
C ARG A 171 -18.03 3.91 24.80
N LEU A 172 -18.79 4.77 24.13
CA LEU A 172 -19.78 4.35 23.13
C LEU A 172 -19.11 3.55 22.00
N ALA A 173 -18.00 4.04 21.43
CA ALA A 173 -17.25 3.30 20.42
C ALA A 173 -16.78 1.93 20.95
N HIS A 174 -16.29 1.85 22.19
CA HIS A 174 -15.82 0.59 22.76
C HIS A 174 -16.97 -0.42 22.98
N ALA A 175 -18.12 0.05 23.45
CA ALA A 175 -19.30 -0.79 23.63
C ALA A 175 -19.86 -1.33 22.31
N LEU A 176 -19.94 -0.47 21.29
CA LEU A 176 -20.54 -0.81 19.99
C LEU A 176 -19.70 -1.77 19.16
N ARG A 177 -18.40 -1.89 19.46
CA ARG A 177 -17.51 -2.88 18.86
C ARG A 177 -18.07 -4.32 18.98
N ASN A 178 -18.63 -4.65 20.16
CA ASN A 178 -19.16 -5.98 20.45
C ASN A 178 -20.68 -6.06 20.27
N ASN A 179 -21.34 -4.94 19.95
CA ASN A 179 -22.78 -4.92 19.73
C ASN A 179 -23.10 -5.41 18.30
N GLY A 180 -23.84 -6.51 18.21
CA GLY A 180 -24.24 -7.14 16.95
C GLY A 180 -25.66 -6.79 16.47
N TYR A 181 -26.28 -5.72 16.97
CA TYR A 181 -27.70 -5.42 16.70
C TYR A 181 -27.97 -3.97 16.30
N LEU A 182 -27.17 -3.00 16.77
CA LEU A 182 -27.38 -1.60 16.45
C LEU A 182 -27.01 -1.29 14.98
N GLN A 183 -27.98 -0.80 14.21
CA GLN A 183 -27.84 -0.51 12.78
C GLN A 183 -27.66 0.99 12.50
N LYS A 184 -28.30 1.86 13.31
CA LYS A 184 -28.23 3.32 13.13
C LYS A 184 -27.90 4.03 14.44
N LEU A 185 -26.89 4.88 14.38
CA LEU A 185 -26.48 5.76 15.47
C LEU A 185 -26.41 7.22 14.99
N ASP A 186 -27.15 8.11 15.65
CA ASP A 186 -27.09 9.55 15.38
C ASP A 186 -26.43 10.32 16.54
N LEU A 187 -25.28 10.94 16.25
CA LEU A 187 -24.50 11.77 17.17
C LEU A 187 -24.41 13.22 16.69
N THR A 188 -25.35 13.70 15.90
CA THR A 188 -25.38 15.08 15.37
C THR A 188 -25.25 16.12 16.48
N GLY A 189 -24.37 17.12 16.33
CA GLY A 189 -24.27 18.27 17.24
C GLY A 189 -23.88 17.91 18.68
N ASN A 190 -22.99 16.94 18.88
CA ASN A 190 -22.55 16.47 20.20
C ASN A 190 -21.18 16.99 20.66
N SER A 191 -20.57 17.91 19.89
CA SER A 191 -19.20 18.38 20.12
C SER A 191 -18.17 17.24 20.15
N ILE A 192 -18.35 16.22 19.28
CA ILE A 192 -17.42 15.09 19.14
C ILE A 192 -16.06 15.59 18.63
N THR A 193 -15.02 15.38 19.43
CA THR A 193 -13.62 15.78 19.15
C THR A 193 -12.92 14.85 18.16
N THR A 194 -11.79 15.27 17.62
CA THR A 194 -10.96 14.49 16.68
C THR A 194 -10.61 13.07 17.16
N ASP A 195 -10.12 12.92 18.39
CA ASP A 195 -9.78 11.61 18.95
C ASP A 195 -11.01 10.68 19.07
N ALA A 196 -12.17 11.25 19.38
CA ALA A 196 -13.42 10.50 19.48
C ALA A 196 -13.94 10.08 18.10
N THR A 197 -13.75 10.91 17.07
CA THR A 197 -14.07 10.54 15.68
C THR A 197 -13.20 9.38 15.22
N LEU A 198 -11.90 9.37 15.54
CA LEU A 198 -11.01 8.24 15.23
C LEU A 198 -11.54 6.94 15.85
N ALA A 199 -11.93 6.97 17.13
CA ALA A 199 -12.51 5.81 17.81
C ALA A 199 -13.81 5.33 17.15
N LEU A 200 -14.71 6.25 16.79
CA LEU A 200 -15.99 5.93 16.15
C LEU A 200 -15.80 5.38 14.72
N ALA A 201 -14.87 5.94 13.94
CA ALA A 201 -14.55 5.47 12.59
C ALA A 201 -13.93 4.06 12.63
N ASN A 202 -13.00 3.81 13.56
CA ASN A 202 -12.40 2.49 13.74
C ASN A 202 -13.43 1.45 14.23
N MET A 203 -14.29 1.81 15.19
CA MET A 203 -15.40 0.96 15.62
C MET A 203 -16.33 0.63 14.45
N TRP A 204 -16.71 1.62 13.64
CA TRP A 204 -17.54 1.39 12.47
C TRP A 204 -16.84 0.45 11.48
N ALA A 205 -15.53 0.62 11.26
CA ALA A 205 -14.78 -0.25 10.36
C ALA A 205 -14.72 -1.72 10.84
N GLU A 206 -14.72 -1.96 12.15
CA GLU A 206 -14.72 -3.31 12.74
C GLU A 206 -16.13 -3.91 12.88
N SER A 207 -17.16 -3.08 13.08
CA SER A 207 -18.54 -3.54 13.20
C SER A 207 -19.03 -4.09 11.86
N SER A 208 -19.69 -5.25 11.89
CA SER A 208 -20.37 -5.83 10.73
C SER A 208 -21.85 -5.44 10.63
N VAL A 209 -22.40 -4.75 11.63
CA VAL A 209 -23.85 -4.51 11.78
C VAL A 209 -24.21 -3.04 11.71
N LEU A 210 -23.35 -2.14 12.18
CA LEU A 210 -23.65 -0.71 12.15
C LEU A 210 -23.61 -0.17 10.71
N GLU A 211 -24.78 0.10 10.16
CA GLU A 211 -24.96 0.60 8.80
C GLU A 211 -24.76 2.11 8.74
N ILE A 212 -25.51 2.87 9.54
CA ILE A 212 -25.58 4.33 9.44
C ILE A 212 -25.00 4.98 10.70
N LEU A 213 -23.93 5.77 10.53
CA LEU A 213 -23.33 6.60 11.58
C LEU A 213 -23.47 8.08 11.19
N ILE A 214 -24.19 8.88 11.97
CA ILE A 214 -24.39 10.32 11.69
C ILE A 214 -23.54 11.13 12.66
N LEU A 215 -22.61 11.91 12.14
CA LEU A 215 -21.67 12.76 12.86
C LEU A 215 -21.86 14.25 12.52
N ASP A 216 -22.94 14.63 11.87
CA ASP A 216 -23.19 16.00 11.39
C ASP A 216 -23.00 17.06 12.49
N GLN A 217 -22.53 18.25 12.10
CA GLN A 217 -22.32 19.39 13.00
C GLN A 217 -21.39 19.09 14.21
N ASN A 218 -20.33 18.31 14.00
CA ASN A 218 -19.31 18.05 15.03
C ASN A 218 -17.91 18.59 14.65
N PRO A 219 -17.06 18.93 15.64
CA PRO A 219 -15.66 19.31 15.42
C PRO A 219 -14.75 18.10 15.24
N ILE A 220 -14.92 17.39 14.11
CA ILE A 220 -14.16 16.17 13.82
C ILE A 220 -12.67 16.43 13.53
N GLY A 221 -12.31 17.63 13.07
CA GLY A 221 -10.92 17.98 12.75
C GLY A 221 -10.31 17.21 11.58
N THR A 222 -9.07 17.54 11.23
CA THR A 222 -8.42 16.96 10.05
C THR A 222 -8.11 15.48 10.18
N GLU A 223 -7.65 15.02 11.34
CA GLU A 223 -7.32 13.60 11.54
C GLU A 223 -8.56 12.73 11.65
N GLY A 224 -9.66 13.24 12.22
CA GLY A 224 -10.94 12.55 12.25
C GLY A 224 -11.46 12.31 10.83
N LEU A 225 -11.34 13.29 9.93
CA LEU A 225 -11.69 13.08 8.52
C LEU A 225 -10.80 12.03 7.83
N ARG A 226 -9.50 12.02 8.13
CA ARG A 226 -8.59 10.99 7.60
C ARG A 226 -8.97 9.60 8.09
N SER A 227 -9.38 9.45 9.34
CA SER A 227 -9.88 8.15 9.85
C SER A 227 -11.14 7.69 9.13
N ILE A 228 -12.03 8.60 8.73
CA ILE A 228 -13.20 8.27 7.93
C ILE A 228 -12.77 7.76 6.55
N PHE A 229 -11.86 8.45 5.85
CA PHE A 229 -11.34 7.96 4.57
C PHE A 229 -10.70 6.57 4.69
N ARG A 230 -9.92 6.34 5.74
CA ARG A 230 -9.31 5.04 6.02
C ARG A 230 -10.36 3.96 6.28
N ALA A 231 -11.41 4.27 7.02
CA ALA A 231 -12.51 3.34 7.30
C ALA A 231 -13.19 2.88 6.01
N TYR A 232 -13.47 3.81 5.08
CA TYR A 232 -14.07 3.49 3.77
C TYR A 232 -13.13 2.72 2.82
N SER A 233 -11.82 2.85 3.00
CA SER A 233 -10.83 2.11 2.21
C SER A 233 -10.62 0.68 2.70
N ASN A 234 -11.21 0.29 3.84
CA ASN A 234 -11.06 -1.06 4.39
C ASN A 234 -11.93 -2.06 3.61
N PRO A 235 -11.38 -3.15 3.03
CA PRO A 235 -12.17 -4.16 2.35
C PRO A 235 -13.30 -4.78 3.21
N ALA A 236 -13.13 -4.80 4.54
CA ALA A 236 -14.11 -5.35 5.47
C ALA A 236 -15.41 -4.52 5.57
N THR A 237 -15.41 -3.26 5.11
CA THR A 237 -16.58 -2.36 5.23
C THR A 237 -17.48 -2.36 4.01
N LYS A 238 -17.21 -3.20 3.00
CA LYS A 238 -17.86 -3.25 1.68
C LYS A 238 -19.25 -3.90 1.65
N THR A 239 -20.16 -3.48 2.53
CA THR A 239 -21.55 -3.94 2.46
C THR A 239 -22.46 -2.82 1.96
N GLN A 240 -23.38 -3.18 1.06
CA GLN A 240 -24.34 -2.22 0.47
C GLN A 240 -25.16 -1.56 1.58
N GLY A 241 -25.19 -0.23 1.59
CA GLY A 241 -26.04 0.57 2.49
C GLY A 241 -25.33 1.17 3.71
N ARG A 242 -24.07 0.81 3.99
CA ARG A 242 -23.33 1.43 5.11
C ARG A 242 -22.84 2.84 4.74
N MET A 243 -23.01 3.79 5.67
CA MET A 243 -22.68 5.19 5.45
C MET A 243 -22.34 5.93 6.75
N ILE A 244 -21.32 6.78 6.70
CA ILE A 244 -21.01 7.79 7.69
C ILE A 244 -21.43 9.15 7.10
N GLN A 245 -22.38 9.83 7.75
CA GLN A 245 -22.77 11.20 7.45
C GLN A 245 -21.97 12.15 8.35
N PHE A 246 -21.46 13.25 7.81
CA PHE A 246 -20.66 14.22 8.56
C PHE A 246 -20.84 15.64 8.00
N ASP A 247 -22.06 15.98 7.61
CA ASP A 247 -22.41 17.27 7.02
C ASP A 247 -22.18 18.42 8.02
N SER A 248 -21.72 19.57 7.51
CA SER A 248 -21.46 20.77 8.32
C SER A 248 -20.50 20.54 9.52
N CYS A 249 -19.59 19.56 9.44
CA CYS A 249 -18.55 19.35 10.44
C CYS A 249 -17.42 20.37 10.32
N THR A 250 -16.82 20.75 11.46
CA THR A 250 -15.66 21.65 11.48
C THR A 250 -14.35 20.86 11.45
N LEU A 251 -13.43 21.30 10.59
CA LEU A 251 -12.18 20.60 10.29
C LEU A 251 -10.92 21.33 10.79
N HIS A 252 -11.09 22.56 11.28
CA HIS A 252 -10.03 23.35 11.91
C HIS A 252 -10.14 23.23 13.43
N HIS A 253 -9.63 22.13 14.00
CA HIS A 253 -9.53 21.97 15.45
C HIS A 253 -8.07 21.72 15.85
N ASN A 254 -7.57 22.53 16.79
CA ASN A 254 -6.16 22.60 17.22
C ASN A 254 -5.89 21.72 18.44
N ASP A 255 -6.43 20.50 18.50
CA ASP A 255 -6.03 19.58 19.57
C ASP A 255 -4.66 18.97 19.27
N PRO A 256 -3.84 18.65 20.29
CA PRO A 256 -2.59 17.94 20.10
C PRO A 256 -2.87 16.57 19.46
N VAL A 257 -2.62 16.51 18.16
CA VAL A 257 -2.97 15.38 17.29
C VAL A 257 -2.08 14.19 17.64
N PHE A 258 -2.71 13.04 17.90
CA PHE A 258 -2.00 11.77 17.92
C PHE A 258 -1.42 11.49 16.53
N ASP A 259 -0.09 11.55 16.39
CA ASP A 259 0.62 11.11 15.18
C ASP A 259 0.98 9.63 15.32
N PRO A 260 0.34 8.73 14.54
CA PRO A 260 0.62 7.31 14.62
C PRO A 260 1.93 6.92 13.91
N ASN A 261 2.62 7.84 13.23
CA ASN A 261 3.77 7.50 12.38
C ASN A 261 5.09 7.38 13.14
N SER A 262 5.33 8.20 14.16
CA SER A 262 6.60 8.11 14.90
C SER A 262 6.55 8.79 16.26
N GLY A 263 7.15 8.16 17.26
CA GLY A 263 7.31 8.73 18.59
C GLY A 263 7.30 7.71 19.71
N HIS A 264 7.51 8.20 20.93
CA HIS A 264 7.31 7.40 22.14
C HIS A 264 5.81 7.34 22.46
N HIS A 265 5.26 6.15 22.56
CA HIS A 265 3.86 5.92 22.88
C HIS A 265 3.75 5.18 24.20
N VAL A 266 2.93 5.73 25.11
CA VAL A 266 2.48 5.05 26.33
C VAL A 266 0.98 4.84 26.18
N ILE A 267 0.61 3.58 26.05
CA ILE A 267 -0.76 3.13 25.87
C ILE A 267 -1.18 2.41 27.13
N ASP A 268 -2.14 2.97 27.84
CA ASP A 268 -2.87 2.23 28.85
C ASP A 268 -4.04 1.49 28.17
N MET A 269 -4.01 0.16 28.18
CA MET A 269 -5.05 -0.67 27.56
C MET A 269 -6.34 -0.67 28.37
N ASP A 270 -6.27 -0.32 29.66
CA ASP A 270 -7.43 -0.17 30.54
C ASP A 270 -8.06 1.24 30.41
N ASN A 271 -7.37 2.18 29.76
CA ASN A 271 -7.87 3.51 29.43
C ASN A 271 -8.36 3.59 27.98
N VAL A 272 -9.66 3.89 27.83
CA VAL A 272 -10.35 3.91 26.54
C VAL A 272 -9.73 4.92 25.56
N HIS A 273 -9.14 6.02 26.03
CA HIS A 273 -8.50 7.01 25.14
C HIS A 273 -7.22 6.49 24.49
N THR A 274 -6.37 5.84 25.28
CA THR A 274 -5.10 5.29 24.79
C THR A 274 -5.27 3.98 24.04
N PHE A 275 -6.31 3.21 24.37
CA PHE A 275 -6.67 1.99 23.64
C PHE A 275 -6.85 2.22 22.13
N TRP A 276 -7.62 3.25 21.74
CA TRP A 276 -7.87 3.53 20.32
C TRP A 276 -6.63 4.02 19.56
N ARG A 277 -5.71 4.69 20.26
CA ARG A 277 -4.39 5.05 19.71
C ARG A 277 -3.54 3.81 19.44
N ALA A 278 -3.57 2.84 20.35
CA ALA A 278 -2.92 1.54 20.17
C ALA A 278 -3.44 0.79 18.95
N LEU A 279 -4.76 0.76 18.80
CA LEU A 279 -5.43 0.09 17.69
C LEU A 279 -5.00 0.69 16.35
N GLU A 280 -4.82 2.00 16.27
CA GLU A 280 -4.35 2.67 15.06
C GLU A 280 -2.89 2.33 14.73
N VAL A 281 -1.99 2.25 15.73
CA VAL A 281 -0.62 1.74 15.53
C VAL A 281 -0.64 0.29 15.03
N LEU A 282 -1.48 -0.55 15.63
CA LEU A 282 -1.63 -1.95 15.23
C LEU A 282 -2.21 -2.11 13.82
N ARG A 283 -3.11 -1.22 13.42
CA ARG A 283 -3.62 -1.17 12.06
C ARG A 283 -2.49 -0.82 11.08
N LEU A 284 -1.67 0.18 11.38
CA LEU A 284 -0.50 0.53 10.55
C LEU A 284 0.48 -0.63 10.43
N VAL A 285 0.73 -1.33 11.53
CA VAL A 285 1.50 -2.57 11.55
C VAL A 285 0.89 -3.62 10.62
N ASN A 286 -0.40 -3.91 10.76
CA ASN A 286 -1.04 -4.97 9.96
C ASN A 286 -1.04 -4.63 8.46
N LEU A 287 -1.18 -3.35 8.12
CA LEU A 287 -1.16 -2.88 6.73
C LEU A 287 0.25 -2.83 6.15
N TYR A 288 1.24 -2.44 6.96
CA TYR A 288 2.61 -2.18 6.51
C TYR A 288 3.64 -2.80 7.46
N PRO A 289 3.64 -4.13 7.59
CA PRO A 289 4.37 -4.77 8.68
C PRO A 289 5.89 -4.60 8.45
N SER A 290 6.35 -4.63 7.20
CA SER A 290 7.76 -4.37 6.90
C SER A 290 8.22 -2.93 7.15
N ALA A 291 7.31 -1.97 7.30
CA ALA A 291 7.59 -0.54 7.45
C ALA A 291 7.67 -0.08 8.91
N CYS A 292 7.27 -0.93 9.86
CA CYS A 292 7.15 -0.57 11.26
C CYS A 292 8.30 -1.16 12.08
N GLU A 293 8.97 -0.33 12.88
CA GLU A 293 9.93 -0.78 13.90
C GLU A 293 9.44 -0.37 15.30
N PHE A 294 9.60 -1.31 16.24
CA PHE A 294 9.35 -1.08 17.66
C PHE A 294 10.66 -1.23 18.44
N GLU A 295 10.94 -0.24 19.27
CA GLU A 295 12.05 -0.24 20.22
C GLU A 295 11.49 -0.05 21.64
N ASN A 296 12.24 -0.55 22.64
CA ASN A 296 11.94 -0.32 24.06
C ASN A 296 10.51 -0.68 24.50
N VAL A 297 10.00 -1.84 24.06
CA VAL A 297 8.64 -2.28 24.40
C VAL A 297 8.59 -2.78 25.84
N VAL A 298 7.80 -2.12 26.68
CA VAL A 298 7.58 -2.44 28.09
C VAL A 298 6.09 -2.65 28.33
N HIS A 299 5.70 -3.85 28.79
CA HIS A 299 4.34 -4.13 29.25
C HIS A 299 4.31 -4.29 30.77
N THR A 300 3.39 -3.60 31.43
CA THR A 300 3.21 -3.62 32.89
C THR A 300 1.74 -3.90 33.22
N THR A 301 1.45 -5.01 33.86
CA THR A 301 0.08 -5.37 34.30
C THR A 301 -0.22 -4.85 35.71
N PRO A 302 -1.45 -4.39 36.01
CA PRO A 302 -1.81 -3.96 37.35
C PRO A 302 -2.15 -5.19 38.21
N LEU A 303 -1.41 -5.35 39.31
CA LEU A 303 -1.45 -6.42 40.33
C LEU A 303 -0.71 -7.73 39.96
N ASP A 304 0.40 -7.95 40.68
CA ASP A 304 1.18 -9.21 40.79
C ASP A 304 1.58 -9.94 39.50
N ALA A 305 2.40 -9.39 38.60
CA ALA A 305 3.13 -10.22 37.62
C ALA A 305 4.26 -9.52 36.86
N LYS A 306 5.39 -10.23 36.76
CA LYS A 306 6.43 -10.22 35.72
C LYS A 306 6.49 -9.00 34.78
N HIS A 307 7.50 -8.15 34.97
CA HIS A 307 7.98 -7.25 33.92
C HIS A 307 8.47 -8.06 32.71
N LEU A 308 7.85 -7.85 31.55
CA LEU A 308 8.35 -8.33 30.27
C LEU A 308 8.88 -7.11 29.50
N THR A 309 10.20 -7.01 29.40
CA THR A 309 10.90 -6.00 28.61
C THR A 309 11.40 -6.63 27.31
N PHE A 310 10.95 -6.11 26.18
CA PHE A 310 11.42 -6.55 24.86
C PHE A 310 12.26 -5.43 24.23
N HIS A 311 13.49 -5.76 23.85
CA HIS A 311 14.41 -4.77 23.29
C HIS A 311 14.13 -4.45 21.81
N ARG A 312 13.50 -5.36 21.05
CA ARG A 312 13.16 -5.15 19.63
C ARG A 312 12.07 -6.14 19.16
N LEU A 313 11.03 -5.66 18.47
CA LEU A 313 10.09 -6.52 17.72
C LEU A 313 10.34 -6.34 16.22
N THR A 314 10.51 -7.44 15.49
CA THR A 314 10.70 -7.44 14.03
C THR A 314 9.58 -8.20 13.36
N VAL A 315 9.07 -7.66 12.25
CA VAL A 315 8.03 -8.32 11.44
C VAL A 315 8.60 -9.51 10.65
N GLY A 316 8.08 -10.70 10.93
CA GLY A 316 8.23 -11.89 10.08
C GLY A 316 7.05 -12.04 9.12
N ALA A 317 7.32 -12.41 7.86
CA ALA A 317 6.28 -12.81 6.91
C ALA A 317 5.62 -14.14 7.36
N PRO A 318 4.31 -14.36 7.09
CA PRO A 318 3.67 -15.62 7.42
C PRO A 318 4.35 -16.76 6.65
N SER A 319 4.84 -17.77 7.37
CA SER A 319 5.27 -19.01 6.73
C SER A 319 4.06 -19.67 6.12
N ILE A 320 4.08 -19.88 4.80
CA ILE A 320 3.14 -20.77 4.11
C ILE A 320 3.38 -22.16 4.69
N ALA A 321 2.54 -22.56 5.65
CA ALA A 321 2.48 -23.95 6.09
C ALA A 321 1.68 -24.71 5.04
N GLU A 322 2.30 -25.73 4.48
CA GLU A 322 1.75 -26.67 3.51
C GLU A 322 0.39 -27.21 3.96
N GLU A 323 -0.59 -27.15 3.06
CA GLU A 323 -1.86 -27.85 3.20
C GLU A 323 -1.61 -29.36 3.27
N ASN A 324 -2.00 -30.00 4.37
CA ASN A 324 -2.23 -31.44 4.44
C ASN A 324 -3.64 -31.68 4.98
N PRO A 325 -4.62 -32.09 4.15
CA PRO A 325 -6.00 -32.20 4.57
C PRO A 325 -6.32 -33.64 5.00
N THR A 326 -5.87 -34.08 6.17
CA THR A 326 -6.40 -35.32 6.80
C THR A 326 -6.22 -35.33 8.32
N ALA A 327 -7.22 -34.88 9.07
CA ALA A 327 -7.51 -35.38 10.43
C ALA A 327 -8.91 -34.94 10.89
N THR A 328 -9.87 -35.84 10.78
CA THR A 328 -11.15 -35.82 11.51
C THR A 328 -10.93 -36.00 13.00
N THR A 329 -11.59 -35.20 13.87
CA THR A 329 -12.35 -35.65 15.07
C THR A 329 -12.92 -34.48 15.92
N THR A 330 -14.24 -34.37 15.90
CA THR A 330 -15.18 -34.15 17.04
C THR A 330 -14.72 -33.43 18.33
N SER A 331 -15.30 -32.25 18.65
CA SER A 331 -16.28 -32.08 19.75
C SER A 331 -16.70 -30.61 20.00
N THR A 332 -18.02 -30.46 20.09
CA THR A 332 -18.91 -29.44 20.69
C THR A 332 -18.37 -28.24 21.50
N GLY A 333 -18.86 -27.04 21.13
CA GLY A 333 -19.26 -25.98 22.07
C GLY A 333 -18.63 -24.60 21.87
N GLY A 334 -19.45 -23.61 21.50
CA GLY A 334 -19.13 -22.18 21.60
C GLY A 334 -18.83 -21.49 20.26
N GLY A 335 -19.81 -20.79 19.72
CA GLY A 335 -19.66 -19.95 18.53
C GLY A 335 -19.00 -18.61 18.82
N GLY A 336 -18.35 -18.05 17.78
CA GLY A 336 -18.02 -16.63 17.68
C GLY A 336 -16.55 -16.28 17.87
N SER A 337 -15.76 -16.37 16.80
CA SER A 337 -14.63 -15.45 16.59
C SER A 337 -14.13 -15.49 15.13
N PRO A 338 -14.32 -14.41 14.35
CA PRO A 338 -13.37 -14.00 13.35
C PRO A 338 -12.79 -12.65 13.78
N LEU A 339 -11.91 -12.65 14.79
CA LEU A 339 -11.26 -11.42 15.27
C LEU A 339 -9.74 -11.62 15.32
N MET A 340 -9.03 -10.75 14.59
CA MET A 340 -7.57 -10.65 14.40
C MET A 340 -6.92 -11.72 13.51
N VAL A 341 -6.92 -11.47 12.20
CA VAL A 341 -5.99 -12.11 11.27
C VAL A 341 -4.55 -11.61 11.56
N HIS A 342 -3.72 -12.54 12.02
CA HIS A 342 -2.24 -12.59 12.10
C HIS A 342 -1.49 -11.54 12.94
N LEU A 343 -0.97 -12.01 14.08
CA LEU A 343 -0.02 -11.33 14.96
C LEU A 343 1.40 -11.94 14.87
N MET A 344 2.41 -11.10 15.10
CA MET A 344 3.84 -11.27 14.81
C MET A 344 4.57 -12.43 15.51
N ALA A 345 5.64 -12.91 14.88
CA ALA A 345 6.64 -13.81 15.47
C ALA A 345 7.80 -13.03 16.14
N LEU A 346 8.10 -13.35 17.40
CA LEU A 346 9.33 -12.95 18.10
C LEU A 346 10.49 -13.85 17.69
N ALA A 347 11.68 -13.28 17.48
CA ALA A 347 12.89 -14.05 17.14
C ALA A 347 13.43 -14.95 18.28
N SER A 348 12.82 -14.92 19.48
CA SER A 348 13.35 -15.62 20.66
C SER A 348 12.38 -16.58 21.37
N HIS A 349 11.07 -16.59 21.05
CA HIS A 349 10.11 -17.50 21.70
C HIS A 349 9.02 -18.00 20.73
N SER A 350 8.63 -19.25 20.91
CA SER A 350 7.72 -20.05 20.08
C SER A 350 6.23 -19.65 20.17
N THR A 351 5.91 -18.44 20.64
CA THR A 351 4.53 -17.96 20.79
C THR A 351 4.35 -16.61 20.10
N PRO A 352 3.36 -16.45 19.21
CA PRO A 352 3.05 -15.17 18.59
C PRO A 352 2.70 -14.14 19.66
N TRP A 353 3.23 -12.92 19.53
CA TRP A 353 2.96 -11.86 20.49
C TRP A 353 1.54 -11.33 20.26
N HIS A 354 0.68 -11.45 21.25
CA HIS A 354 -0.65 -10.84 21.24
C HIS A 354 -0.63 -9.50 21.94
N VAL A 355 -1.34 -8.54 21.36
CA VAL A 355 -1.58 -7.24 22.00
C VAL A 355 -2.25 -7.51 23.35
N PRO A 356 -1.64 -7.12 24.47
CA PRO A 356 -2.21 -7.37 25.78
C PRO A 356 -3.51 -6.60 25.91
N LEU A 357 -4.59 -7.25 26.37
CA LEU A 357 -5.91 -6.62 26.52
C LEU A 357 -6.03 -5.79 27.82
N THR A 358 -5.00 -5.80 28.68
CA THR A 358 -4.97 -5.11 29.97
C THR A 358 -3.56 -4.60 30.30
N GLY A 359 -3.46 -3.57 31.15
CA GLY A 359 -2.20 -2.97 31.59
C GLY A 359 -1.61 -1.91 30.65
N THR A 360 -0.46 -1.37 31.05
CA THR A 360 0.22 -0.28 30.34
C THR A 360 1.31 -0.82 29.43
N LEU A 361 1.25 -0.45 28.15
CA LEU A 361 2.21 -0.77 27.10
C LEU A 361 2.95 0.51 26.68
N SER A 362 4.26 0.58 26.88
CA SER A 362 5.13 1.67 26.45
C SER A 362 6.06 1.17 25.35
N PHE A 363 6.24 1.93 24.27
CA PHE A 363 7.18 1.60 23.19
C PHE A 363 7.56 2.84 22.38
N ASP A 364 8.75 2.81 21.78
CA ASP A 364 9.13 3.72 20.73
C ASP A 364 8.70 3.12 19.38
N PHE A 365 7.89 3.87 18.63
CA PHE A 365 7.43 3.48 17.31
C PHE A 365 8.13 4.31 16.26
N LYS A 366 8.66 3.64 15.23
CA LYS A 366 9.17 4.29 14.04
C LYS A 366 8.54 3.64 12.80
N TYR A 367 7.68 4.40 12.12
CA TYR A 367 7.22 4.07 10.79
C TYR A 367 8.27 4.55 9.78
N HIS A 368 9.05 3.62 9.25
CA HIS A 368 9.88 3.86 8.08
C HIS A 368 8.97 3.93 6.88
N THR A 369 8.92 5.07 6.18
CA THR A 369 8.20 5.21 4.91
C THR A 369 8.80 4.28 3.87
N LYS A 370 8.45 2.99 3.93
CA LYS A 370 8.67 2.06 2.84
C LYS A 370 7.66 2.42 1.78
N VAL A 371 8.16 2.61 0.57
CA VAL A 371 7.31 2.88 -0.58
C VAL A 371 6.30 1.76 -0.70
N HIS A 372 5.04 2.17 -0.55
CA HIS A 372 3.91 1.29 -0.44
C HIS A 372 3.80 0.42 -1.70
N ASN A 373 3.32 -0.81 -1.52
CA ASN A 373 2.65 -1.48 -2.63
C ASN A 373 1.41 -0.63 -2.97
N PRO A 374 1.27 -0.12 -4.21
CA PRO A 374 0.11 0.68 -4.56
C PRO A 374 -1.11 -0.23 -4.58
N VAL A 375 -1.86 -0.26 -3.47
CA VAL A 375 -3.23 -0.77 -3.47
C VAL A 375 -4.08 0.37 -4.02
N ALA A 376 -4.78 0.14 -5.12
CA ALA A 376 -5.68 1.11 -5.71
C ALA A 376 -6.72 1.55 -4.66
N THR A 377 -6.99 2.85 -4.56
CA THR A 377 -7.97 3.33 -3.60
C THR A 377 -9.37 2.83 -3.95
N ASP A 378 -10.14 2.51 -2.91
CA ASP A 378 -11.50 2.02 -3.07
C ASP A 378 -12.44 3.06 -3.66
N LEU A 379 -13.45 2.62 -4.39
CA LEU A 379 -14.42 3.50 -5.04
C LEU A 379 -15.24 4.28 -4.00
N ASP A 380 -15.50 3.67 -2.85
CA ASP A 380 -16.27 4.30 -1.77
C ASP A 380 -15.49 5.46 -1.14
N ALA A 381 -14.23 5.26 -0.78
CA ALA A 381 -13.36 6.32 -0.24
C ALA A 381 -13.17 7.46 -1.25
N VAL A 382 -13.06 7.14 -2.55
CA VAL A 382 -13.03 8.13 -3.64
C VAL A 382 -14.32 8.94 -3.68
N THR A 383 -15.49 8.30 -3.54
CA THR A 383 -16.79 8.97 -3.57
C THR A 383 -16.94 9.92 -2.38
N VAL A 384 -16.60 9.46 -1.16
CA VAL A 384 -16.62 10.31 0.04
C VAL A 384 -15.70 11.52 -0.12
N PHE A 385 -14.50 11.31 -0.65
CA PHE A 385 -13.57 12.40 -0.94
C PHE A 385 -14.17 13.40 -1.96
N TRP A 386 -14.74 12.94 -3.08
CA TRP A 386 -15.28 13.82 -4.11
C TRP A 386 -16.49 14.63 -3.63
N ASN A 387 -17.34 14.05 -2.79
CA ASN A 387 -18.46 14.77 -2.19
C ASN A 387 -17.95 16.01 -1.43
N ILE A 388 -16.93 15.84 -0.60
CA ILE A 388 -16.32 16.97 0.13
C ILE A 388 -15.63 17.91 -0.85
N TYR A 389 -14.78 17.37 -1.72
CA TYR A 389 -13.97 18.13 -2.65
C TYR A 389 -14.80 19.06 -3.54
N SER A 390 -15.94 18.57 -4.03
CA SER A 390 -16.85 19.32 -4.91
C SER A 390 -17.50 20.52 -4.22
N THR A 391 -17.64 20.49 -2.89
CA THR A 391 -18.19 21.60 -2.09
C THR A 391 -17.17 22.69 -1.78
N LEU A 392 -15.88 22.46 -2.03
CA LEU A 392 -14.82 23.43 -1.73
C LEU A 392 -14.74 24.52 -2.80
N GLU A 393 -14.86 25.78 -2.37
CA GLU A 393 -14.79 26.95 -3.24
C GLU A 393 -13.35 27.40 -3.55
N PHE A 394 -12.41 27.26 -2.60
CA PHE A 394 -11.06 27.79 -2.70
C PHE A 394 -9.99 26.74 -3.04
N ASP A 395 -9.04 27.10 -3.90
CA ASP A 395 -7.91 26.24 -4.30
C ASP A 395 -6.97 25.87 -3.15
N SER A 396 -6.83 26.75 -2.15
CA SER A 396 -6.00 26.51 -0.96
C SER A 396 -6.57 25.38 -0.11
N ASP A 397 -7.89 25.39 0.10
CA ASP A 397 -8.61 24.31 0.77
C ASP A 397 -8.54 23.02 -0.06
N ARG A 398 -8.81 23.08 -1.38
CA ARG A 398 -8.69 21.90 -2.26
C ARG A 398 -7.34 21.22 -2.14
N VAL A 399 -6.24 21.97 -2.18
CA VAL A 399 -4.89 21.42 -2.01
C VAL A 399 -4.72 20.79 -0.63
N LYS A 400 -5.18 21.44 0.43
CA LYS A 400 -5.10 20.91 1.80
C LYS A 400 -5.81 19.56 1.92
N TYR A 401 -7.02 19.44 1.39
CA TYR A 401 -7.80 18.20 1.47
C TYR A 401 -7.23 17.10 0.56
N ILE A 402 -6.76 17.45 -0.64
CA ILE A 402 -6.07 16.47 -1.49
C ILE A 402 -4.80 15.96 -0.77
N LYS A 403 -4.01 16.85 -0.14
CA LYS A 403 -2.84 16.44 0.67
C LYS A 403 -3.23 15.47 1.79
N MET A 404 -4.32 15.74 2.50
CA MET A 404 -4.83 14.87 3.57
C MET A 404 -5.25 13.50 3.04
N TYR A 405 -5.98 13.46 1.93
CA TYR A 405 -6.41 12.21 1.30
C TYR A 405 -5.23 11.40 0.77
N LEU A 406 -4.32 12.04 0.02
CA LEU A 406 -3.13 11.41 -0.56
C LEU A 406 -2.09 10.97 0.48
N ASN A 407 -2.24 11.36 1.75
CA ASN A 407 -1.33 10.90 2.78
C ASN A 407 -1.42 9.37 2.92
N ASP A 408 -2.65 8.86 2.98
CA ASP A 408 -2.95 7.44 3.18
C ASP A 408 -3.36 6.71 1.88
N HIS A 409 -3.63 7.44 0.79
CA HIS A 409 -4.24 6.88 -0.43
C HIS A 409 -3.40 7.11 -1.69
N TYR A 410 -3.51 6.15 -2.63
CA TYR A 410 -2.92 6.24 -3.98
C TYR A 410 -4.01 6.48 -5.02
N VAL A 411 -3.78 7.38 -5.96
CA VAL A 411 -4.78 7.76 -6.96
C VAL A 411 -4.39 7.29 -8.35
N THR A 412 -5.37 7.07 -9.21
CA THR A 412 -5.12 6.79 -10.62
C THR A 412 -4.68 8.06 -11.35
N ALA A 413 -4.06 7.92 -12.52
CA ALA A 413 -3.70 8.99 -13.41
C ALA A 413 -4.93 9.77 -13.87
N ALA A 414 -6.09 9.11 -14.01
CA ALA A 414 -7.35 9.79 -14.28
C ALA A 414 -7.77 10.73 -13.15
N GLN A 415 -7.70 10.26 -11.90
CA GLN A 415 -8.02 11.08 -10.72
C GLN A 415 -7.00 12.20 -10.52
N ALA A 416 -5.71 11.92 -10.68
CA ALA A 416 -4.66 12.92 -10.60
C ALA A 416 -4.80 14.01 -11.67
N ARG A 417 -5.15 13.64 -12.91
CA ARG A 417 -5.51 14.61 -13.95
C ARG A 417 -6.69 15.47 -13.52
N HIS A 418 -7.72 14.87 -12.94
CA HIS A 418 -8.88 15.63 -12.49
C HIS A 418 -8.50 16.67 -11.42
N PHE A 419 -7.68 16.30 -10.44
CA PHE A 419 -7.15 17.24 -9.44
C PHE A 419 -6.35 18.38 -10.09
N LEU A 420 -5.45 18.07 -11.01
CA LEU A 420 -4.67 19.08 -11.72
C LEU A 420 -5.56 20.00 -12.58
N THR A 421 -6.64 19.50 -13.17
CA THR A 421 -7.56 20.34 -13.97
C THR A 421 -8.48 21.23 -13.13
N THR A 422 -8.69 20.90 -11.85
CA THR A 422 -9.63 21.61 -10.98
C THR A 422 -8.98 22.69 -10.14
N VAL A 423 -7.66 22.64 -9.95
CA VAL A 423 -6.88 23.73 -9.37
C VAL A 423 -6.64 24.79 -10.46
N THR A 424 -6.65 26.07 -10.10
CA THR A 424 -6.41 27.19 -11.04
C THR A 424 -5.16 27.99 -10.70
N SER A 425 -4.79 28.08 -9.42
CA SER A 425 -3.62 28.82 -8.93
C SER A 425 -2.29 28.10 -9.16
N ILE A 426 -1.25 28.83 -9.56
CA ILE A 426 0.11 28.30 -9.83
C ILE A 426 0.76 27.75 -8.54
N ASP A 427 0.58 28.43 -7.41
CA ASP A 427 1.16 28.01 -6.12
C ASP A 427 0.54 26.68 -5.66
N SER A 428 -0.79 26.57 -5.78
CA SER A 428 -1.54 25.35 -5.47
C SER A 428 -1.15 24.18 -6.39
N HIS A 429 -0.89 24.43 -7.66
CA HIS A 429 -0.34 23.42 -8.57
C HIS A 429 1.05 22.97 -8.16
N THR A 430 1.93 23.91 -7.79
CA THR A 430 3.31 23.62 -7.36
C THR A 430 3.31 22.66 -6.18
N ASP A 431 2.48 22.95 -5.18
CA ASP A 431 2.30 22.13 -3.99
C ASP A 431 1.77 20.73 -4.27
N LEU A 432 0.90 20.60 -5.28
CA LEU A 432 0.14 19.39 -5.53
C LEU A 432 0.84 18.43 -6.51
N VAL A 433 1.50 18.96 -7.55
CA VAL A 433 2.16 18.18 -8.60
C VAL A 433 3.19 17.23 -8.01
N HIS A 434 4.06 17.71 -7.11
CA HIS A 434 5.07 16.87 -6.46
C HIS A 434 4.45 15.70 -5.69
N LEU A 435 3.35 15.95 -4.98
CA LEU A 435 2.66 14.92 -4.20
C LEU A 435 1.92 13.91 -5.08
N LEU A 436 1.22 14.37 -6.14
CA LEU A 436 0.54 13.49 -7.08
C LEU A 436 1.52 12.59 -7.82
N LEU A 437 2.64 13.14 -8.27
CA LEU A 437 3.71 12.37 -8.89
C LEU A 437 4.31 11.33 -7.94
N GLN A 438 4.10 11.44 -6.62
CA GLN A 438 4.49 10.44 -5.62
C GLN A 438 3.39 9.45 -5.25
N LYS A 439 2.13 9.83 -5.44
CA LYS A 439 0.95 9.05 -5.00
C LYS A 439 0.09 8.52 -6.15
N VAL A 440 0.49 8.70 -7.41
CA VAL A 440 -0.20 8.08 -8.56
C VAL A 440 0.18 6.61 -8.72
N SER A 441 -0.78 5.69 -8.89
CA SER A 441 -0.52 4.25 -9.05
C SER A 441 -0.08 3.86 -10.47
N ASP A 442 -0.71 4.42 -11.51
CA ASP A 442 -0.44 4.17 -12.94
C ASP A 442 0.29 5.36 -13.58
N THR A 443 1.54 5.55 -13.18
CA THR A 443 2.37 6.68 -13.62
C THR A 443 2.41 6.81 -15.14
N GLU A 444 2.58 5.72 -15.89
CA GLU A 444 2.66 5.70 -17.37
C GLU A 444 1.51 6.47 -18.05
N ASN A 445 0.28 6.30 -17.57
CA ASN A 445 -0.89 6.99 -18.12
C ASN A 445 -0.91 8.49 -17.78
N LEU A 446 -0.33 8.88 -16.65
CA LEU A 446 -0.18 10.28 -16.26
C LEU A 446 0.88 10.98 -17.14
N LEU A 447 1.99 10.29 -17.41
CA LEU A 447 3.09 10.82 -18.23
C LEU A 447 2.67 10.99 -19.70
N ALA A 448 1.91 10.03 -20.25
CA ALA A 448 1.33 10.13 -21.59
C ALA A 448 0.35 11.30 -21.75
N TRP A 449 -0.23 11.79 -20.66
CA TRP A 449 -1.03 13.01 -20.66
C TRP A 449 -0.16 14.26 -20.57
N ALA A 450 0.86 14.26 -19.69
CA ALA A 450 1.78 15.39 -19.51
C ALA A 450 2.57 15.73 -20.79
N SER A 451 2.82 14.75 -21.66
CA SER A 451 3.50 14.93 -22.95
C SER A 451 2.61 15.50 -24.07
N LYS A 452 1.30 15.70 -23.84
CA LYS A 452 0.39 16.20 -24.88
C LYS A 452 0.57 17.71 -25.12
N PRO A 453 0.63 18.16 -26.39
CA PRO A 453 0.82 19.58 -26.74
C PRO A 453 -0.37 20.50 -26.40
N GLN A 454 -1.46 19.95 -25.85
CA GLN A 454 -2.66 20.71 -25.48
C GLN A 454 -2.61 21.28 -24.05
N LEU A 455 -1.57 20.98 -23.26
CA LEU A 455 -1.36 21.61 -21.95
C LEU A 455 -0.89 23.07 -22.12
N PRO A 456 -1.33 24.01 -21.26
CA PRO A 456 -0.81 25.36 -21.30
C PRO A 456 0.72 25.34 -21.08
N THR A 457 1.46 26.10 -21.88
CA THR A 457 2.93 26.07 -21.98
C THR A 457 3.65 26.26 -20.63
N LYS A 458 3.02 26.97 -19.69
CA LYS A 458 3.51 27.15 -18.31
C LYS A 458 3.45 25.87 -17.46
N HIS A 459 2.44 25.01 -17.65
CA HIS A 459 2.31 23.75 -16.93
C HIS A 459 3.29 22.69 -17.46
N GLN A 460 3.55 22.66 -18.77
CA GLN A 460 4.44 21.67 -19.38
C GLN A 460 5.91 21.91 -19.02
N SER A 461 6.37 23.17 -19.05
CA SER A 461 7.71 23.54 -18.60
C SER A 461 7.92 23.24 -17.11
N PHE A 462 6.91 23.54 -16.28
CA PHE A 462 6.93 23.25 -14.86
C PHE A 462 6.91 21.74 -14.54
N LEU A 463 6.06 20.95 -15.19
CA LEU A 463 6.04 19.48 -15.05
C LEU A 463 7.39 18.88 -15.47
N ASN A 464 8.00 19.37 -16.54
CA ASN A 464 9.34 18.91 -16.95
C ASN A 464 10.42 19.30 -15.93
N GLN A 465 10.32 20.48 -15.33
CA GLN A 465 11.27 20.95 -14.30
C GLN A 465 11.13 20.17 -13.00
N CYS A 466 9.90 19.90 -12.56
CA CYS A 466 9.61 19.24 -11.29
C CYS A 466 9.67 17.72 -11.40
N ALA A 467 9.23 17.12 -12.51
CA ALA A 467 9.01 15.69 -12.68
C ALA A 467 9.93 15.03 -13.70
N GLY A 468 10.85 15.78 -14.33
CA GLY A 468 11.62 15.34 -15.50
C GLY A 468 12.12 13.90 -15.38
N LYS A 469 12.81 13.54 -14.27
CA LYS A 469 13.28 12.17 -14.06
C LYS A 469 12.17 11.11 -14.04
N LEU A 470 11.01 11.41 -13.44
CA LEU A 470 9.88 10.48 -13.37
C LEU A 470 9.16 10.38 -14.72
N LEU A 471 9.11 11.47 -15.50
CA LEU A 471 8.51 11.52 -16.85
C LEU A 471 9.21 10.63 -17.87
N TYR A 472 10.52 10.43 -17.71
CA TYR A 472 11.31 9.59 -18.60
C TYR A 472 11.67 8.23 -17.97
N PHE A 473 11.19 7.93 -16.75
CA PHE A 473 11.39 6.63 -16.12
C PHE A 473 10.28 5.65 -16.54
N ASP A 474 10.65 4.66 -17.35
CA ASP A 474 9.79 3.54 -17.71
C ASP A 474 10.13 2.29 -16.90
N GLY A 475 9.11 1.73 -16.24
CA GLY A 475 9.26 0.49 -15.48
C GLY A 475 9.38 -0.76 -16.36
N SER A 476 8.99 -0.68 -17.63
CA SER A 476 9.08 -1.77 -18.61
C SER A 476 10.49 -1.91 -19.21
N MET A 477 11.24 -0.81 -19.25
CA MET A 477 12.64 -0.73 -19.69
C MET A 477 13.55 -0.25 -18.56
N PRO A 478 13.62 -0.97 -17.42
CA PRO A 478 14.29 -0.49 -16.22
C PRO A 478 15.82 -0.58 -16.29
N ASN A 479 16.39 -1.25 -17.29
CA ASN A 479 17.83 -1.51 -17.35
C ASN A 479 18.67 -0.24 -17.57
N GLY A 480 19.91 -0.24 -17.07
CA GLY A 480 20.92 0.78 -17.34
C GLY A 480 21.43 1.48 -16.08
N ALA A 481 22.17 2.58 -16.28
CA ALA A 481 22.79 3.32 -15.18
C ALA A 481 21.81 4.29 -14.53
N TYR A 482 21.93 4.43 -13.20
CA TYR A 482 21.17 5.36 -12.37
C TYR A 482 22.11 6.08 -11.40
N ALA A 483 21.82 7.35 -11.17
CA ALA A 483 22.41 8.15 -10.08
C ALA A 483 21.26 8.92 -9.43
N LEU A 484 20.82 8.42 -8.28
CA LEU A 484 19.62 8.88 -7.60
C LEU A 484 20.02 9.58 -6.30
N ASP A 485 19.62 10.84 -6.17
CA ASP A 485 19.76 11.59 -4.93
C ASP A 485 18.60 11.22 -4.01
N LEU A 486 18.86 10.37 -3.01
CA LEU A 486 17.83 9.88 -2.11
C LEU A 486 17.29 10.96 -1.16
N SER A 487 17.81 12.19 -1.19
CA SER A 487 17.14 13.33 -0.54
C SER A 487 15.97 13.89 -1.37
N SER A 488 15.93 13.60 -2.68
CA SER A 488 14.83 13.94 -3.58
C SER A 488 13.73 12.88 -3.50
N ALA A 489 12.51 13.30 -3.17
CA ALA A 489 11.37 12.38 -3.09
C ALA A 489 11.01 11.71 -4.43
N ILE A 490 11.38 12.32 -5.56
CA ILE A 490 11.19 11.73 -6.90
C ILE A 490 12.19 10.60 -7.15
N ASP A 491 13.45 10.84 -6.77
CA ASP A 491 14.52 9.86 -6.90
C ASP A 491 14.28 8.69 -5.94
N GLN A 492 13.79 8.93 -4.72
CA GLN A 492 13.33 7.88 -3.81
C GLN A 492 12.21 7.03 -4.44
N ARG A 493 11.25 7.66 -5.14
CA ARG A 493 10.19 6.94 -5.84
C ARG A 493 10.74 6.06 -6.98
N ILE A 494 11.67 6.58 -7.79
CA ILE A 494 12.33 5.81 -8.86
C ILE A 494 13.11 4.64 -8.25
N ALA A 495 13.93 4.91 -7.23
CA ALA A 495 14.72 3.91 -6.51
C ALA A 495 13.82 2.79 -5.97
N SER A 496 12.67 3.15 -5.44
CA SER A 496 11.74 2.14 -4.95
C SER A 496 11.01 1.37 -6.05
N LYS A 497 10.66 1.99 -7.18
CA LYS A 497 10.06 1.24 -8.29
C LYS A 497 11.06 0.21 -8.81
N LEU A 498 12.35 0.58 -8.93
CA LEU A 498 13.44 -0.33 -9.24
C LEU A 498 13.61 -1.43 -8.18
N PHE A 499 13.54 -1.09 -6.90
CA PHE A 499 13.60 -2.07 -5.82
C PHE A 499 12.47 -3.11 -5.87
N ARG A 500 11.26 -2.69 -6.24
CA ARG A 500 10.13 -3.62 -6.46
C ARG A 500 10.39 -4.54 -7.65
N ILE A 501 10.80 -3.96 -8.79
CA ILE A 501 11.14 -4.72 -9.99
C ILE A 501 12.21 -5.78 -9.70
N SER A 502 13.25 -5.43 -8.93
CA SER A 502 14.29 -6.37 -8.48
C SER A 502 13.71 -7.52 -7.64
N GLY A 503 12.67 -7.24 -6.85
CA GLY A 503 12.01 -8.25 -6.01
C GLY A 503 11.14 -9.20 -6.80
N ASP A 504 10.39 -8.66 -7.75
CA ASP A 504 9.56 -9.42 -8.68
C ASP A 504 10.43 -10.30 -9.57
N ASP A 505 11.55 -9.77 -10.09
CA ASP A 505 12.54 -10.51 -10.89
C ASP A 505 13.13 -11.68 -10.09
N LYS A 506 13.54 -11.42 -8.84
CA LYS A 506 14.05 -12.43 -7.91
C LYS A 506 13.06 -13.55 -7.66
N LEU A 507 11.79 -13.23 -7.39
CA LEU A 507 10.76 -14.23 -7.14
C LEU A 507 10.50 -15.07 -8.39
N TYR A 508 10.38 -14.41 -9.55
CA TYR A 508 10.19 -15.07 -10.85
C TYR A 508 11.32 -16.06 -11.15
N ASN A 509 12.57 -15.63 -11.03
CA ASN A 509 13.75 -16.44 -11.32
C ASN A 509 13.88 -17.64 -10.38
N LYS A 510 13.56 -17.48 -9.09
CA LYS A 510 13.57 -18.59 -8.12
C LYS A 510 12.52 -19.66 -8.45
N GLN A 511 11.37 -19.25 -8.99
CA GLN A 511 10.28 -20.17 -9.33
C GLN A 511 10.47 -20.87 -10.67
N HIS A 512 11.06 -20.20 -11.67
CA HIS A 512 11.07 -20.68 -13.06
C HIS A 512 12.44 -21.16 -13.55
N ASP A 513 13.53 -20.49 -13.17
CA ASP A 513 14.84 -20.66 -13.82
C ASP A 513 15.89 -21.30 -12.89
N GLY A 514 15.81 -21.08 -11.58
CA GLY A 514 16.74 -21.63 -10.58
C GLY A 514 18.18 -21.12 -10.65
N ALA A 515 18.55 -20.33 -11.66
CA ALA A 515 19.88 -19.77 -11.86
C ALA A 515 19.98 -18.33 -11.30
N ASN A 516 20.99 -18.10 -10.46
CA ASN A 516 21.30 -16.78 -9.92
C ASN A 516 22.35 -16.09 -10.81
N THR A 517 22.02 -14.93 -11.39
CA THR A 517 22.95 -14.16 -12.24
C THR A 517 23.29 -12.78 -11.67
N SER A 518 22.97 -12.55 -10.39
CA SER A 518 23.29 -11.30 -9.68
C SER A 518 24.79 -11.12 -9.45
N GLN A 519 25.28 -9.89 -9.35
CA GLN A 519 26.71 -9.60 -9.19
C GLN A 519 27.29 -10.15 -7.87
N THR A 520 26.49 -10.15 -6.80
CA THR A 520 26.91 -10.53 -5.43
C THR A 520 26.28 -11.85 -4.94
N GLY A 521 25.51 -12.54 -5.78
CA GLY A 521 24.83 -13.78 -5.40
C GLY A 521 23.58 -13.57 -4.53
N ASN A 522 23.08 -12.34 -4.38
CA ASN A 522 21.90 -12.00 -3.57
C ASN A 522 20.55 -12.05 -4.33
N TRP A 523 20.57 -12.38 -5.63
CA TRP A 523 19.44 -12.36 -6.57
C TRP A 523 18.88 -10.98 -6.92
N GLU A 524 19.56 -9.90 -6.52
CA GLU A 524 19.10 -8.55 -6.82
C GLU A 524 19.65 -8.06 -8.17
N CYS A 525 18.90 -7.15 -8.81
CA CYS A 525 19.24 -6.56 -10.11
C CYS A 525 20.27 -5.41 -10.02
N PHE A 526 20.65 -5.01 -8.81
CA PHE A 526 21.59 -3.92 -8.55
C PHE A 526 23.03 -4.39 -8.75
N ARG A 527 23.83 -3.56 -9.41
CA ARG A 527 25.21 -3.85 -9.78
C ARG A 527 26.04 -2.57 -9.67
N ASN A 528 27.33 -2.72 -9.40
CA ASN A 528 28.30 -1.63 -9.33
C ASN A 528 27.85 -0.50 -8.38
N GLU A 529 27.24 -0.87 -7.24
CA GLU A 529 26.57 0.11 -6.39
C GLU A 529 27.56 0.96 -5.59
N THR A 530 27.26 2.25 -5.52
CA THR A 530 28.00 3.23 -4.73
C THR A 530 27.04 4.16 -4.00
N LEU A 531 27.38 4.54 -2.78
CA LEU A 531 26.68 5.55 -1.99
C LEU A 531 27.66 6.66 -1.67
N ASP A 532 27.38 7.88 -2.13
CA ASP A 532 28.27 9.04 -1.99
C ASP A 532 29.69 8.81 -2.55
N GLY A 533 29.82 7.90 -3.53
CA GLY A 533 31.07 7.53 -4.19
C GLY A 533 31.79 6.32 -3.58
N ASP A 534 31.40 5.88 -2.39
CA ASP A 534 31.96 4.70 -1.74
C ASP A 534 31.23 3.42 -2.16
N ARG A 535 31.94 2.30 -2.23
CA ARG A 535 31.33 1.00 -2.56
C ARG A 535 30.25 0.65 -1.55
N TYR A 536 29.06 0.36 -2.05
CA TYR A 536 27.91 -0.01 -1.24
C TYR A 536 27.44 -1.40 -1.65
N ALA A 537 27.12 -2.26 -0.69
CA ALA A 537 26.55 -3.59 -0.98
C ALA A 537 25.07 -3.56 -0.66
N PHE A 538 24.22 -3.52 -1.69
CA PHE A 538 22.79 -3.44 -1.47
C PHE A 538 22.24 -4.72 -0.83
N ASN A 539 21.46 -4.57 0.24
CA ASN A 539 20.74 -5.67 0.86
C ASN A 539 19.32 -5.25 1.25
N ARG A 540 18.36 -5.97 0.68
CA ARG A 540 16.91 -5.78 0.82
C ARG A 540 16.43 -5.73 2.27
N SER A 541 17.10 -6.43 3.20
CA SER A 541 16.74 -6.44 4.63
C SER A 541 16.92 -5.07 5.29
N PHE A 542 17.86 -4.25 4.83
CA PHE A 542 18.13 -2.91 5.37
C PHE A 542 17.32 -1.82 4.66
N GLY A 543 16.64 -2.13 3.55
CA GLY A 543 15.90 -1.16 2.75
C GLY A 543 16.78 -0.24 1.90
N LEU A 544 16.16 0.78 1.29
CA LEU A 544 16.88 1.84 0.59
C LEU A 544 17.51 2.80 1.62
N PRO A 545 18.69 3.37 1.34
CA PRO A 545 19.26 4.43 2.20
C PRO A 545 18.30 5.62 2.34
N GLU A 546 18.27 6.28 3.50
CA GLU A 546 17.37 7.42 3.72
C GLU A 546 17.80 8.67 2.94
N LYS A 547 19.12 8.87 2.77
CA LYS A 547 19.74 10.02 2.09
C LYS A 547 21.07 9.61 1.43
N GLY A 548 21.57 10.45 0.53
CA GLY A 548 22.84 10.26 -0.17
C GLY A 548 22.66 10.05 -1.67
N LEU A 549 23.75 10.22 -2.42
CA LEU A 549 23.78 9.96 -3.86
C LEU A 549 24.03 8.47 -4.09
N PHE A 550 22.98 7.74 -4.44
CA PHE A 550 23.02 6.31 -4.70
C PHE A 550 23.14 6.06 -6.21
N ALA A 551 24.29 5.56 -6.65
CA ALA A 551 24.58 5.28 -8.06
C ALA A 551 24.86 3.80 -8.30
N PHE A 552 24.25 3.24 -9.34
CA PHE A 552 24.30 1.81 -9.66
C PHE A 552 23.94 1.54 -11.13
N ASP A 553 24.36 0.39 -11.64
CA ASP A 553 23.78 -0.23 -12.84
C ASP A 553 22.64 -1.16 -12.43
N PHE A 554 21.53 -1.11 -13.17
CA PHE A 554 20.37 -1.96 -12.93
C PHE A 554 20.16 -2.90 -14.11
N VAL A 555 20.03 -4.19 -13.85
CA VAL A 555 19.83 -5.21 -14.90
C VAL A 555 18.81 -6.25 -14.45
N VAL A 556 17.64 -6.22 -15.09
CA VAL A 556 16.58 -7.20 -14.97
C VAL A 556 16.90 -8.42 -15.83
N THR A 557 16.57 -9.60 -15.31
CA THR A 557 16.96 -10.88 -15.92
C THR A 557 15.75 -11.74 -16.32
N SER A 558 14.53 -11.29 -16.00
CA SER A 558 13.27 -11.77 -16.56
C SER A 558 13.12 -11.34 -18.03
N ARG A 559 12.45 -12.20 -18.81
CA ARG A 559 12.32 -12.08 -20.27
C ARG A 559 10.85 -11.91 -20.65
N LEU A 560 10.61 -11.31 -21.81
CA LEU A 560 9.24 -11.05 -22.30
C LEU A 560 8.46 -12.36 -22.61
N PRO A 561 7.13 -12.38 -22.42
CA PRO A 561 6.29 -13.57 -22.65
C PRO A 561 6.16 -14.04 -24.11
N ARG A 562 5.73 -15.32 -24.30
CA ARG A 562 5.60 -16.13 -25.54
C ARG A 562 4.98 -15.46 -26.79
N ALA A 563 4.20 -14.39 -26.63
CA ALA A 563 3.40 -13.78 -27.72
C ALA A 563 3.77 -12.32 -28.00
N THR A 564 4.93 -11.87 -27.51
CA THR A 564 5.37 -10.49 -27.67
C THR A 564 5.67 -10.22 -29.16
N PRO A 565 4.99 -9.25 -29.80
CA PRO A 565 5.20 -8.97 -31.21
C PRO A 565 6.61 -8.48 -31.49
N THR A 566 7.21 -8.92 -32.59
CA THR A 566 8.48 -8.37 -33.07
C THR A 566 8.29 -6.94 -33.57
N ILE A 567 9.35 -6.13 -33.47
CA ILE A 567 9.37 -4.82 -34.14
C ILE A 567 9.29 -5.03 -35.67
N SER A 568 8.36 -4.34 -36.34
CA SER A 568 8.25 -4.43 -37.81
C SER A 568 9.40 -3.65 -38.48
N PRO A 569 9.83 -4.03 -39.69
CA PRO A 569 10.89 -3.32 -40.40
C PRO A 569 10.58 -1.83 -40.61
N GLU A 570 9.33 -1.47 -40.89
CA GLU A 570 8.90 -0.09 -41.13
C GLU A 570 8.95 0.74 -39.84
N LEU A 571 8.53 0.14 -38.72
CA LEU A 571 8.61 0.77 -37.40
C LEU A 571 10.08 0.92 -36.99
N PHE A 572 10.91 -0.10 -37.24
CA PHE A 572 12.34 -0.07 -36.97
C PHE A 572 13.07 1.03 -37.75
N GLU A 573 12.80 1.18 -39.04
CA GLU A 573 13.37 2.28 -39.84
C GLU A 573 12.92 3.66 -39.35
N THR A 574 11.66 3.77 -38.90
CA THR A 574 11.13 5.02 -38.34
C THR A 574 11.83 5.36 -37.03
N VAL A 575 12.04 4.35 -36.16
CA VAL A 575 12.80 4.48 -34.91
C VAL A 575 14.25 4.89 -35.19
N CYS A 576 14.94 4.27 -36.15
CA CYS A 576 16.30 4.63 -36.51
C CYS A 576 16.39 6.07 -37.07
N ARG A 577 15.40 6.50 -37.87
CA ARG A 577 15.31 7.87 -38.39
C ARG A 577 15.09 8.90 -37.28
N GLN A 578 14.25 8.59 -36.29
CA GLN A 578 13.98 9.47 -35.15
C GLN A 578 15.17 9.52 -34.17
N ALA A 579 15.80 8.38 -33.91
CA ALA A 579 16.99 8.29 -33.05
C ALA A 579 18.20 9.05 -33.63
N GLY A 580 18.36 9.06 -34.96
CA GLY A 580 19.45 9.78 -35.65
C GLY A 580 19.24 11.30 -35.78
N ALA A 581 18.09 11.85 -35.38
CA ALA A 581 17.75 13.28 -35.59
C ALA A 581 18.10 14.19 -34.38
N SER A 582 18.44 13.62 -33.23
CA SER A 582 18.63 14.38 -31.98
C SER A 582 20.10 14.35 -31.54
N SER A 583 20.86 15.39 -31.88
CA SER A 583 22.16 15.65 -31.25
C SER A 583 21.94 15.95 -29.76
N PRO A 584 22.56 15.23 -28.81
CA PRO A 584 22.50 15.62 -27.40
C PRO A 584 23.30 16.91 -27.18
N GLN A 585 22.77 17.85 -26.40
CA GLN A 585 23.63 18.87 -25.80
C GLN A 585 24.65 18.19 -24.87
N PRO A 586 25.90 18.66 -24.83
CA PRO A 586 26.95 17.99 -24.08
C PRO A 586 26.68 18.05 -22.58
N LEU A 587 26.70 16.88 -21.93
CA LEU A 587 26.87 16.78 -20.48
C LEU A 587 28.31 17.17 -20.11
N PRO A 588 28.53 17.81 -18.95
CA PRO A 588 29.85 18.29 -18.54
C PRO A 588 30.84 17.13 -18.36
N SER A 589 32.09 17.37 -18.74
CA SER A 589 33.14 16.36 -18.82
C SER A 589 33.68 15.97 -17.43
N ARG A 590 34.32 14.79 -17.30
CA ARG A 590 35.00 14.35 -16.07
C ARG A 590 36.09 15.33 -15.58
N SER A 591 36.62 16.18 -16.46
CA SER A 591 37.52 17.28 -16.10
C SER A 591 36.82 18.42 -15.35
N ASP A 592 35.52 18.61 -15.56
CA ASP A 592 34.73 19.66 -14.90
C ASP A 592 34.36 19.29 -13.45
N MET A 593 34.35 18.00 -13.11
CA MET A 593 34.14 17.51 -11.73
C MET A 593 35.34 17.75 -10.82
N HIS A 594 36.56 17.73 -11.33
CA HIS A 594 37.77 17.97 -10.51
C HIS A 594 38.04 19.45 -10.22
N ARG A 595 37.48 20.38 -11.02
CA ARG A 595 37.68 21.82 -10.82
C ARG A 595 36.81 22.39 -9.69
N ALA A 596 35.80 21.65 -9.23
CA ALA A 596 34.89 22.05 -8.16
C ALA A 596 35.49 21.96 -6.74
N GLN A 597 36.69 21.40 -6.56
CA GLN A 597 37.30 21.22 -5.23
C GLN A 597 38.07 22.44 -4.69
N THR A 598 38.07 23.59 -5.37
CA THR A 598 38.87 24.76 -4.93
C THR A 598 38.13 26.10 -4.83
N ALA A 599 36.80 26.15 -4.95
CA ALA A 599 36.04 27.38 -4.78
C ALA A 599 35.18 27.36 -3.50
N LYS A 600 35.35 28.39 -2.65
CA LYS A 600 34.55 28.63 -1.43
C LYS A 600 33.05 28.66 -1.73
N PRO A 601 32.18 28.26 -0.77
CA PRO A 601 30.75 28.12 -1.03
C PRO A 601 30.05 29.48 -0.97
N SER A 602 29.45 29.88 -2.08
CA SER A 602 28.36 30.85 -2.08
C SER A 602 27.25 30.32 -2.99
N HIS A 603 26.16 29.90 -2.35
CA HIS A 603 24.79 29.72 -2.81
C HIS A 603 24.52 29.07 -4.19
N THR A 604 23.72 28.00 -4.12
CA THR A 604 22.86 27.43 -5.17
C THR A 604 23.57 26.84 -6.40
N PHE A 605 24.06 25.61 -6.26
CA PHE A 605 24.17 24.69 -7.39
C PHE A 605 22.97 23.73 -7.36
N SER A 606 21.99 23.99 -8.23
CA SER A 606 20.99 22.98 -8.61
C SER A 606 21.69 21.95 -9.50
N VAL A 607 22.06 20.80 -8.94
CA VAL A 607 22.46 19.65 -9.76
C VAL A 607 21.19 19.02 -10.33
N THR A 608 20.73 19.56 -11.46
CA THR A 608 19.64 18.98 -12.23
C THR A 608 20.16 17.71 -12.90
N VAL A 609 20.10 16.57 -12.20
CA VAL A 609 20.44 15.28 -12.80
C VAL A 609 19.31 14.92 -13.79
N ALA A 610 19.52 15.11 -15.08
CA ALA A 610 18.63 14.56 -16.10
C ALA A 610 18.89 13.04 -16.24
N LEU A 611 17.86 12.26 -16.62
CA LEU A 611 18.09 10.89 -17.13
C LEU A 611 19.10 10.95 -18.30
N PRO A 612 19.96 9.94 -18.49
CA PRO A 612 20.93 9.94 -19.58
C PRO A 612 20.22 10.18 -20.93
N PRO A 613 20.73 11.06 -21.80
CA PRO A 613 20.14 11.34 -23.12
C PRO A 613 19.80 10.08 -23.93
N PRO A 614 20.64 9.02 -23.94
CA PRO A 614 20.32 7.78 -24.64
C PRO A 614 19.03 7.11 -24.16
N LYS A 615 18.79 7.08 -22.84
CA LYS A 615 17.59 6.47 -22.25
C LYS A 615 16.32 7.23 -22.64
N ALA A 616 16.38 8.57 -22.63
CA ALA A 616 15.26 9.42 -23.03
C ALA A 616 14.89 9.19 -24.51
N VAL A 617 15.88 9.15 -25.40
CA VAL A 617 15.65 8.92 -26.84
C VAL A 617 15.15 7.51 -27.12
N THR A 618 15.68 6.48 -26.45
CA THR A 618 15.18 5.10 -26.60
C THR A 618 13.74 4.95 -26.09
N HIS A 619 13.37 5.66 -25.02
CA HIS A 619 12.02 5.65 -24.46
C HIS A 619 11.01 6.34 -25.39
N GLU A 620 11.36 7.50 -25.95
CA GLU A 620 10.47 8.23 -26.88
C GLU A 620 10.18 7.47 -28.16
N THR A 621 11.09 6.57 -28.55
CA THR A 621 11.03 5.86 -29.84
C THR A 621 10.53 4.42 -29.74
N TYR A 622 10.64 3.76 -28.58
CA TYR A 622 10.33 2.33 -28.45
C TYR A 622 9.03 2.07 -27.68
N GLU A 623 8.02 1.49 -28.35
CA GLU A 623 6.81 1.01 -27.67
C GLU A 623 7.15 -0.19 -26.76
N ALA A 624 6.96 -0.02 -25.45
CA ALA A 624 7.27 -0.88 -24.30
C ALA A 624 6.95 -2.40 -24.35
N ARG A 625 6.48 -2.97 -25.46
CA ARG A 625 6.06 -4.39 -25.55
C ARG A 625 6.44 -5.06 -26.86
N ARG A 626 7.55 -4.66 -27.46
CA ARG A 626 8.09 -5.32 -28.67
C ARG A 626 9.41 -6.01 -28.36
N ALA A 627 9.68 -7.08 -29.10
CA ALA A 627 10.96 -7.80 -29.03
C ALA A 627 11.73 -7.65 -30.35
N GLY A 628 13.04 -7.88 -30.32
CA GLY A 628 13.90 -7.77 -31.50
C GLY A 628 14.96 -8.88 -31.60
N THR A 629 15.55 -9.01 -32.78
CA THR A 629 16.71 -9.89 -32.97
C THR A 629 18.00 -9.16 -32.56
N PRO A 630 19.09 -9.87 -32.20
CA PRO A 630 20.38 -9.25 -31.92
C PRO A 630 20.87 -8.29 -33.02
N SER A 631 20.66 -8.66 -34.28
CA SER A 631 21.03 -7.83 -35.44
C SER A 631 20.28 -6.49 -35.45
N THR A 632 18.98 -6.51 -35.12
CA THR A 632 18.13 -5.32 -35.05
C THR A 632 18.62 -4.35 -33.97
N PHE A 633 18.98 -4.87 -32.79
CA PHE A 633 19.48 -4.05 -31.69
C PHE A 633 20.88 -3.49 -31.96
N ILE A 634 21.77 -4.26 -32.58
CA ILE A 634 23.09 -3.77 -32.96
C ILE A 634 22.96 -2.65 -34.00
N GLN A 635 22.08 -2.80 -35.00
CA GLN A 635 21.82 -1.74 -35.98
C GLN A 635 21.28 -0.46 -35.33
N LEU A 636 20.38 -0.58 -34.35
CA LEU A 636 19.89 0.57 -33.59
C LEU A 636 21.01 1.21 -32.75
N ALA A 637 21.83 0.40 -32.08
CA ALA A 637 22.96 0.90 -31.31
C ALA A 637 23.91 1.70 -32.20
N GLU A 638 24.16 1.28 -33.45
CA GLU A 638 25.00 2.03 -34.40
C GLU A 638 24.48 3.44 -34.71
N CYS A 639 23.19 3.74 -34.53
CA CYS A 639 22.66 5.11 -34.64
C CYS A 639 23.22 6.05 -33.54
N PHE A 640 23.77 5.50 -32.45
CA PHE A 640 24.33 6.24 -31.32
C PHE A 640 25.86 6.16 -31.27
N ARG A 641 26.53 5.82 -32.39
CA ARG A 641 27.99 5.72 -32.44
C ARG A 641 28.72 7.02 -32.06
N ASP A 642 28.11 8.16 -32.37
CA ASP A 642 28.70 9.49 -32.10
C ASP A 642 28.47 9.97 -30.65
N VAL A 643 27.72 9.21 -29.85
CA VAL A 643 27.46 9.51 -28.43
C VAL A 643 28.37 8.65 -27.57
N ASP A 644 29.08 9.27 -26.62
CA ASP A 644 29.95 8.54 -25.68
C ASP A 644 29.14 7.48 -24.92
N GLN A 645 29.61 6.23 -24.94
CA GLN A 645 28.91 5.04 -24.43
C GLN A 645 27.49 4.79 -24.99
N GLY A 646 27.03 5.53 -26.00
CA GLY A 646 25.65 5.46 -26.49
C GLY A 646 25.27 4.08 -27.03
N ARG A 647 26.20 3.40 -27.71
CA ARG A 647 26.04 2.02 -28.16
C ARG A 647 25.81 1.06 -26.99
N VAL A 648 26.62 1.19 -25.94
CA VAL A 648 26.55 0.37 -24.73
C VAL A 648 25.22 0.63 -24.00
N ASP A 649 24.85 1.90 -23.80
CA ASP A 649 23.58 2.28 -23.17
C ASP A 649 22.37 1.71 -23.89
N CYS A 650 22.35 1.75 -25.23
CA CYS A 650 21.28 1.20 -26.04
C CYS A 650 21.11 -0.32 -25.79
N VAL A 651 22.21 -1.08 -25.84
CA VAL A 651 22.16 -2.54 -25.65
C VAL A 651 21.79 -2.91 -24.21
N VAL A 652 22.33 -2.21 -23.21
CA VAL A 652 21.99 -2.44 -21.79
C VAL A 652 20.50 -2.21 -21.55
N THR A 653 19.97 -1.07 -22.03
CA THR A 653 18.57 -0.68 -21.82
C THR A 653 17.61 -1.69 -22.43
N MET A 654 17.95 -2.30 -23.57
CA MET A 654 17.08 -3.21 -24.32
C MET A 654 17.35 -4.69 -24.07
N LEU A 655 18.24 -5.04 -23.14
CA LEU A 655 18.70 -6.42 -22.93
C LEU A 655 17.56 -7.43 -22.72
N ASN A 656 16.51 -7.06 -21.97
CA ASN A 656 15.33 -7.90 -21.71
C ASN A 656 14.39 -8.05 -22.93
N HIS A 657 14.54 -7.20 -23.96
CA HIS A 657 13.80 -7.24 -25.22
C HIS A 657 14.49 -8.01 -26.35
N VAL A 658 15.72 -8.49 -26.11
CA VAL A 658 16.45 -9.35 -27.05
C VAL A 658 15.76 -10.71 -27.08
N LEU A 659 15.48 -11.26 -28.27
CA LEU A 659 14.88 -12.59 -28.41
C LEU A 659 15.89 -13.71 -28.11
N ASP A 660 17.08 -13.61 -28.69
CA ASP A 660 18.15 -14.60 -28.55
C ASP A 660 19.43 -13.95 -28.02
N LEU A 661 19.76 -14.17 -26.76
CA LEU A 661 21.00 -13.67 -26.16
C LEU A 661 22.23 -14.48 -26.61
N GLY A 662 22.03 -15.69 -27.14
CA GLY A 662 23.10 -16.63 -27.43
C GLY A 662 24.15 -16.13 -28.43
N ASP A 663 23.76 -15.23 -29.34
CA ASP A 663 24.61 -14.68 -30.39
C ASP A 663 24.89 -13.16 -30.23
N LEU A 664 24.26 -12.50 -29.25
CA LEU A 664 24.39 -11.05 -29.06
C LEU A 664 25.83 -10.66 -28.72
N PHE A 665 26.42 -11.30 -27.70
CA PHE A 665 27.77 -10.99 -27.24
C PHE A 665 28.83 -11.27 -28.31
N THR A 666 28.68 -12.39 -29.03
CA THR A 666 29.58 -12.78 -30.11
C THR A 666 29.63 -11.74 -31.22
N ARG A 667 28.48 -11.21 -31.63
CA ARG A 667 28.38 -10.15 -32.64
C ARG A 667 28.94 -8.82 -32.17
N VAL A 668 28.62 -8.42 -30.93
CA VAL A 668 29.14 -7.19 -30.33
C VAL A 668 30.67 -7.24 -30.26
N ARG A 669 31.25 -8.34 -29.76
CA ARG A 669 32.71 -8.52 -29.68
C ARG A 669 33.41 -8.47 -31.03
N ALA A 670 32.76 -8.97 -32.09
CA ALA A 670 33.33 -8.97 -33.43
C ALA A 670 33.29 -7.59 -34.12
N SER A 671 32.40 -6.70 -33.70
CA SER A 671 32.11 -5.44 -34.41
C SER A 671 32.45 -4.17 -33.62
N TRP A 672 32.59 -4.22 -32.30
CA TRP A 672 32.80 -3.06 -31.44
C TRP A 672 34.24 -2.93 -30.93
N ALA A 673 34.59 -1.76 -30.41
CA ALA A 673 35.91 -1.52 -29.85
C ALA A 673 36.08 -2.28 -28.51
N PRO A 674 37.29 -2.78 -28.17
CA PRO A 674 37.52 -3.52 -26.93
C PRO A 674 37.06 -2.77 -25.66
N SER A 675 37.25 -1.45 -25.61
CA SER A 675 36.81 -0.61 -24.49
C SER A 675 35.30 -0.59 -24.29
N GLU A 676 34.51 -0.64 -25.37
CA GLU A 676 33.04 -0.69 -25.30
C GLU A 676 32.57 -2.08 -24.87
N VAL A 677 33.23 -3.14 -25.34
CA VAL A 677 32.96 -4.52 -24.91
C VAL A 677 33.24 -4.68 -23.41
N THR A 678 34.36 -4.15 -22.93
CA THR A 678 34.69 -4.16 -21.49
C THR A 678 33.66 -3.36 -20.69
N SER A 679 33.22 -2.20 -21.18
CA SER A 679 32.18 -1.40 -20.53
C SER A 679 30.84 -2.14 -20.47
N LEU A 680 30.44 -2.80 -21.56
CA LEU A 680 29.22 -3.62 -21.62
C LEU A 680 29.26 -4.77 -20.61
N VAL A 681 30.37 -5.50 -20.53
CA VAL A 681 30.57 -6.58 -19.56
C VAL A 681 30.52 -6.07 -18.13
N HIS A 682 31.17 -4.94 -17.84
CA HIS A 682 31.15 -4.32 -16.51
C HIS A 682 29.73 -3.96 -16.06
N ARG A 683 28.91 -3.41 -16.96
CA ARG A 683 27.54 -2.95 -16.64
C ARG A 683 26.53 -4.09 -16.58
N VAL A 684 26.57 -5.00 -17.55
CA VAL A 684 25.59 -6.10 -17.66
C VAL A 684 25.96 -7.30 -16.79
N GLY A 685 27.25 -7.60 -16.68
CA GLY A 685 27.78 -8.79 -16.03
C GLY A 685 27.95 -9.98 -16.96
N TRP A 686 28.98 -10.79 -16.71
CA TRP A 686 29.28 -11.98 -17.51
C TRP A 686 28.09 -12.94 -17.54
N LEU A 687 27.51 -13.30 -16.40
CA LEU A 687 26.42 -14.29 -16.35
C LEU A 687 25.15 -13.86 -17.10
N ASN A 688 24.98 -12.57 -17.38
CA ASN A 688 23.80 -12.03 -18.08
C ASN A 688 23.97 -11.95 -19.60
N ILE A 689 25.20 -11.91 -20.12
CA ILE A 689 25.44 -11.72 -21.57
C ILE A 689 26.28 -12.83 -22.21
N TRP A 690 27.01 -13.60 -21.40
CA TRP A 690 27.90 -14.63 -21.86
C TRP A 690 27.16 -15.92 -22.19
N ASN A 691 27.68 -16.63 -23.19
CA ASN A 691 27.20 -17.94 -23.59
C ASN A 691 28.39 -18.92 -23.56
N PRO A 692 28.40 -19.89 -22.62
CA PRO A 692 29.46 -20.91 -22.54
C PRO A 692 29.63 -21.77 -23.80
N ALA A 693 28.62 -21.80 -24.69
CA ALA A 693 28.76 -22.44 -26.00
C ALA A 693 29.88 -21.81 -26.86
N TYR A 694 30.19 -20.53 -26.61
CA TYR A 694 31.22 -19.74 -27.28
C TYR A 694 32.29 -19.26 -26.28
N ALA A 695 32.82 -20.18 -25.47
CA ALA A 695 33.82 -19.86 -24.44
C ALA A 695 35.19 -19.43 -25.00
N GLU A 696 35.45 -19.55 -26.31
CA GLU A 696 36.76 -19.26 -26.87
C GLU A 696 37.07 -17.74 -26.93
N MET A 697 37.75 -17.22 -25.91
CA MET A 697 38.17 -15.81 -25.79
C MET A 697 39.17 -15.56 -24.66
N ASP A 698 39.64 -14.32 -24.56
CA ASP A 698 40.44 -13.81 -23.43
C ASP A 698 39.50 -13.37 -22.29
N TYR A 699 39.80 -13.80 -21.06
CA TYR A 699 39.06 -13.47 -19.85
C TYR A 699 39.94 -12.69 -18.88
N THR A 700 39.36 -11.67 -18.26
CA THR A 700 39.93 -10.97 -17.11
C THR A 700 38.87 -10.95 -16.02
N LEU A 701 39.10 -11.71 -14.95
CA LEU A 701 38.14 -11.99 -13.90
C LEU A 701 38.68 -11.53 -12.54
N ASN A 702 37.84 -10.87 -11.76
CA ASN A 702 38.12 -10.51 -10.38
C ASN A 702 37.34 -11.42 -9.43
N LEU A 703 38.02 -12.40 -8.83
CA LEU A 703 37.37 -13.45 -8.03
C LEU A 703 36.71 -12.95 -6.74
N THR A 704 36.94 -11.68 -6.35
CA THR A 704 36.17 -11.03 -5.27
C THR A 704 34.72 -10.77 -5.65
N VAL A 705 34.42 -10.70 -6.95
CA VAL A 705 33.06 -10.55 -7.48
C VAL A 705 32.48 -11.94 -7.66
N TRP A 706 31.30 -12.19 -7.08
CA TRP A 706 30.68 -13.51 -7.07
C TRP A 706 30.44 -14.03 -8.49
N GLU A 707 30.00 -13.17 -9.41
CA GLU A 707 29.73 -13.57 -10.80
C GLU A 707 31.00 -14.00 -11.55
N ASP A 708 32.12 -13.27 -11.39
CA ASP A 708 33.40 -13.58 -12.02
C ASP A 708 33.94 -14.91 -11.49
N HIS A 709 33.76 -15.16 -10.20
CA HIS A 709 34.05 -16.45 -9.59
C HIS A 709 33.20 -17.59 -10.18
N GLN A 710 31.91 -17.35 -10.48
CA GLN A 710 31.09 -18.36 -11.18
C GLN A 710 31.57 -18.64 -12.60
N VAL A 711 31.99 -17.61 -13.33
CA VAL A 711 32.57 -17.78 -14.67
C VAL A 711 33.85 -18.61 -14.59
N ALA A 712 34.74 -18.32 -13.64
CA ALA A 712 35.95 -19.10 -13.42
C ALA A 712 35.64 -20.58 -13.11
N LEU A 713 34.60 -20.85 -12.30
CA LEU A 713 34.13 -22.21 -12.03
C LEU A 713 33.63 -22.92 -13.29
N ILE A 714 32.85 -22.23 -14.14
CA ILE A 714 32.35 -22.80 -15.40
C ILE A 714 33.53 -23.11 -16.34
N LEU A 715 34.51 -22.21 -16.45
CA LEU A 715 35.70 -22.41 -17.29
C LEU A 715 36.60 -23.55 -16.78
N ALA A 716 36.71 -23.73 -15.47
CA ALA A 716 37.48 -24.83 -14.88
C ALA A 716 36.79 -26.18 -15.13
N GLN A 717 35.45 -26.23 -15.02
CA GLN A 717 34.66 -27.41 -15.37
C GLN A 717 34.73 -27.73 -16.86
N LEU A 718 34.69 -26.71 -17.73
CA LEU A 718 34.88 -26.92 -19.16
C LEU A 718 36.26 -27.49 -19.47
N GLY A 719 37.32 -27.01 -18.83
CA GLY A 719 38.68 -27.53 -19.01
C GLY A 719 38.88 -28.97 -18.50
N ASP A 720 38.07 -29.44 -17.56
CA ASP A 720 38.08 -30.84 -17.09
C ASP A 720 37.33 -31.78 -18.06
N ILE A 721 36.25 -31.28 -18.66
CA ILE A 721 35.40 -32.05 -19.58
C ILE A 721 35.99 -32.07 -21.00
N GLU A 722 36.60 -30.97 -21.44
CA GLU A 722 37.17 -30.83 -22.78
C GLU A 722 38.57 -31.46 -22.87
N PRO A 723 38.85 -32.24 -23.92
CA PRO A 723 40.20 -32.79 -24.11
C PRO A 723 41.17 -31.70 -24.60
N GLY A 724 42.32 -31.58 -23.93
CA GLY A 724 43.43 -30.72 -24.33
C GLY A 724 43.82 -29.70 -23.26
N GLU A 725 44.81 -28.87 -23.57
CA GLU A 725 45.17 -27.70 -22.75
C GLU A 725 44.28 -26.52 -23.18
N ASN A 726 43.21 -26.29 -22.43
CA ASN A 726 42.20 -25.30 -22.79
C ASN A 726 42.49 -23.90 -22.24
N TRP A 727 43.17 -23.79 -21.11
CA TRP A 727 43.61 -22.52 -20.53
C TRP A 727 45.00 -22.21 -21.10
N VAL A 728 45.16 -21.02 -21.66
CA VAL A 728 46.39 -20.55 -22.30
C VAL A 728 46.72 -19.18 -21.75
N ASP A 729 48.02 -18.89 -21.58
CA ASP A 729 48.52 -17.61 -21.05
C ASP A 729 47.92 -17.25 -19.68
N GLU A 730 47.57 -18.23 -18.85
CA GLU A 730 46.92 -17.98 -17.58
C GLU A 730 47.86 -17.31 -16.57
N THR A 731 47.32 -16.33 -15.84
CA THR A 731 48.02 -15.67 -14.74
C THR A 731 47.05 -15.43 -13.58
N TYR A 732 47.54 -15.65 -12.37
CA TYR A 732 46.81 -15.38 -11.14
C TYR A 732 47.60 -14.38 -10.29
N ASN A 733 47.01 -13.22 -9.99
CA ASN A 733 47.67 -12.09 -9.30
C ASN A 733 49.00 -11.66 -9.97
N ASN A 734 49.05 -11.68 -11.30
CA ASN A 734 50.23 -11.39 -12.12
C ASN A 734 51.42 -12.34 -11.89
N LEU A 735 51.18 -13.54 -11.36
CA LEU A 735 52.18 -14.60 -11.32
C LEU A 735 52.32 -15.21 -12.72
N PHE A 736 53.49 -15.03 -13.34
CA PHE A 736 53.84 -15.65 -14.62
C PHE A 736 54.12 -17.14 -14.45
N GLY A 737 53.61 -17.97 -15.36
CA GLY A 737 53.82 -19.43 -15.34
C GLY A 737 53.02 -20.16 -14.27
N TRP A 738 51.91 -19.58 -13.82
CA TRP A 738 50.97 -20.24 -12.92
C TRP A 738 50.15 -21.27 -13.70
N GLU A 739 50.01 -22.50 -13.19
CA GLU A 739 49.18 -23.55 -13.79
C GLU A 739 47.89 -23.75 -12.99
N LEU A 740 46.81 -24.15 -13.67
CA LEU A 740 45.50 -24.43 -13.05
C LEU A 740 45.60 -25.54 -11.98
N PRO A 741 45.37 -25.25 -10.68
CA PRO A 741 45.43 -26.27 -9.65
C PRO A 741 44.29 -27.28 -9.77
N LEU A 742 44.58 -28.56 -9.53
CA LEU A 742 43.57 -29.63 -9.51
C LEU A 742 42.43 -29.35 -8.50
N SER A 743 42.72 -28.61 -7.42
CA SER A 743 41.71 -28.20 -6.45
C SER A 743 40.65 -27.26 -7.03
N TRP A 744 40.99 -26.45 -8.04
CA TRP A 744 40.04 -25.53 -8.69
C TRP A 744 39.06 -26.28 -9.59
N VAL A 745 39.54 -27.33 -10.26
CA VAL A 745 38.71 -28.28 -11.04
C VAL A 745 37.70 -28.98 -10.13
N GLN A 746 38.09 -29.28 -8.88
CA GLN A 746 37.19 -29.81 -7.85
C GLN A 746 36.26 -28.75 -7.21
N GLY A 747 36.21 -27.54 -7.78
CA GLY A 747 35.36 -26.44 -7.32
C GLY A 747 35.90 -25.63 -6.15
N LYS A 748 37.14 -25.87 -5.69
CA LYS A 748 37.77 -25.13 -4.59
C LYS A 748 38.56 -23.91 -5.11
N ILE A 749 37.86 -23.02 -5.82
CA ILE A 749 38.42 -21.76 -6.31
C ILE A 749 38.44 -20.71 -5.18
N PRO A 750 39.51 -19.93 -5.00
CA PRO A 750 39.57 -18.82 -4.05
C PRO A 750 38.56 -17.71 -4.37
N HIS A 751 38.01 -17.08 -3.34
CA HIS A 751 37.10 -15.93 -3.45
C HIS A 751 37.81 -14.57 -3.55
N VAL A 752 39.12 -14.55 -3.83
CA VAL A 752 39.93 -13.33 -3.94
C VAL A 752 40.96 -13.50 -5.05
N GLY A 753 41.42 -12.39 -5.61
CA GLY A 753 42.50 -12.38 -6.61
C GLY A 753 42.02 -12.06 -8.04
N ARG A 754 42.97 -11.73 -8.90
CA ARG A 754 42.74 -11.44 -10.33
C ARG A 754 43.23 -12.58 -11.18
N LEU A 755 42.36 -13.10 -12.03
CA LEU A 755 42.63 -14.17 -12.97
C LEU A 755 42.57 -13.62 -14.39
N TYR A 756 43.61 -13.86 -15.15
CA TYR A 756 43.60 -13.69 -16.60
C TYR A 756 43.83 -15.06 -17.24
N LEU A 757 43.09 -15.39 -18.29
CA LEU A 757 43.31 -16.60 -19.08
C LEU A 757 42.74 -16.43 -20.49
N ARG A 758 43.35 -17.07 -21.48
CA ARG A 758 42.75 -17.28 -22.80
C ARG A 758 42.20 -18.70 -22.87
N TYR A 759 40.89 -18.82 -23.07
CA TYR A 759 40.26 -20.13 -23.23
C TYR A 759 40.23 -20.52 -24.70
N THR A 760 40.71 -21.72 -25.03
CA THR A 760 40.71 -22.25 -26.40
C THR A 760 40.20 -23.69 -26.42
N THR A 761 39.56 -24.07 -27.53
CA THR A 761 39.07 -25.45 -27.75
C THR A 761 39.59 -25.95 -29.08
N GLY A 762 40.26 -27.10 -29.08
CA GLY A 762 40.80 -27.69 -30.30
C GLY A 762 39.72 -27.94 -31.37
N LEU A 763 40.01 -27.59 -32.63
CA LEU A 763 39.07 -27.64 -33.77
C LEU A 763 38.44 -29.03 -34.00
N THR A 764 39.10 -30.10 -33.59
CA THR A 764 38.67 -31.51 -33.73
C THR A 764 37.66 -31.97 -32.68
N HIS A 765 37.51 -31.24 -31.56
CA HIS A 765 36.73 -31.68 -30.40
C HIS A 765 35.45 -30.87 -30.15
N LYS A 766 35.26 -29.77 -30.88
CA LYS A 766 34.16 -28.80 -30.70
C LYS A 766 32.75 -29.42 -30.69
N TYR A 767 32.53 -30.50 -31.45
CA TYR A 767 31.22 -31.16 -31.57
C TYR A 767 30.97 -32.26 -30.52
N ARG A 768 32.01 -32.75 -29.82
CA ARG A 768 31.87 -33.85 -28.84
C ARG A 768 31.37 -33.38 -27.47
N VAL A 769 31.47 -32.08 -27.18
CA VAL A 769 31.25 -31.51 -25.84
C VAL A 769 30.06 -30.53 -25.81
N VAL A 770 29.25 -30.52 -26.88
CA VAL A 770 28.09 -29.62 -27.03
C VAL A 770 27.06 -29.82 -25.92
N SER A 771 26.82 -31.07 -25.49
CA SER A 771 25.89 -31.38 -24.40
C SER A 771 26.33 -30.81 -23.05
N ALA A 772 27.63 -30.88 -22.73
CA ALA A 772 28.17 -30.32 -21.50
C ALA A 772 28.16 -28.77 -21.52
N ARG A 773 28.46 -28.17 -22.68
CA ARG A 773 28.32 -26.71 -22.87
C ARG A 773 26.88 -26.25 -22.73
N GLU A 774 25.90 -26.96 -23.29
CA GLU A 774 24.47 -26.65 -23.13
C GLU A 774 23.99 -26.84 -21.67
N GLU A 775 24.53 -27.82 -20.94
CA GLU A 775 24.22 -27.97 -19.51
C GLU A 775 24.77 -26.80 -18.69
N LEU A 776 26.03 -26.43 -18.89
CA LEU A 776 26.66 -25.31 -18.19
C LEU A 776 26.05 -23.96 -18.57
N LYS A 777 25.57 -23.82 -19.81
CA LYS A 777 24.83 -22.66 -20.29
C LYS A 777 23.59 -22.37 -19.45
N LYS A 778 22.91 -23.37 -18.88
CA LYS A 778 21.76 -23.18 -17.96
C LYS A 778 22.09 -22.33 -16.71
N ARG A 779 23.37 -22.23 -16.35
CA ARG A 779 23.86 -21.36 -15.24
C ARG A 779 24.00 -19.89 -15.64
N THR A 780 23.77 -19.56 -16.92
CA THR A 780 23.84 -18.20 -17.47
C THR A 780 22.48 -17.78 -18.00
N LEU A 781 22.28 -16.47 -18.19
CA LEU A 781 21.05 -15.93 -18.75
C LEU A 781 20.78 -16.42 -20.19
N SER A 782 21.84 -16.77 -20.93
CA SER A 782 21.78 -17.36 -22.27
C SER A 782 21.20 -18.78 -22.30
N GLY A 783 21.20 -19.49 -21.16
CA GLY A 783 20.65 -20.84 -21.04
C GLY A 783 19.29 -20.93 -20.38
N LYS A 784 18.72 -19.79 -19.97
CA LYS A 784 17.28 -19.74 -19.71
C LYS A 784 16.56 -20.13 -20.99
N VAL A 785 15.57 -21.02 -20.88
CA VAL A 785 14.74 -21.43 -22.01
C VAL A 785 14.19 -20.15 -22.64
N SER A 786 14.64 -19.82 -23.86
CA SER A 786 13.91 -18.87 -24.69
C SER A 786 12.50 -19.39 -24.73
N VAL A 787 11.53 -18.60 -24.29
CA VAL A 787 10.16 -19.08 -24.14
C VAL A 787 9.52 -19.26 -25.54
N LEU A 788 9.99 -20.27 -26.25
CA LEU A 788 9.65 -20.65 -27.62
C LEU A 788 9.67 -22.18 -27.66
N GLU A 789 8.49 -22.78 -27.48
CA GLU A 789 8.21 -24.06 -28.12
C GLU A 789 6.89 -24.01 -28.87
N THR A 790 7.03 -24.28 -30.17
CA THR A 790 6.12 -24.87 -31.16
C THR A 790 4.62 -24.62 -31.03
N VAL A 791 4.08 -23.91 -32.04
CA VAL A 791 2.68 -23.98 -32.42
C VAL A 791 2.30 -25.45 -32.68
N PRO A 792 1.22 -26.00 -32.10
CA PRO A 792 0.72 -27.30 -32.48
C PRO A 792 -0.02 -27.19 -33.81
N GLY A 793 0.50 -27.85 -34.86
CA GLY A 793 -0.26 -28.17 -36.07
C GLY A 793 0.00 -27.29 -37.29
N ASN A 794 1.01 -27.65 -38.08
CA ASN A 794 0.80 -28.19 -39.43
C ASN A 794 2.14 -28.56 -40.07
N GLY A 795 2.21 -29.78 -40.61
CA GLY A 795 3.43 -30.38 -41.11
C GLY A 795 4.12 -29.57 -42.21
N LYS A 796 5.39 -29.27 -41.98
CA LYS A 796 6.52 -29.46 -42.91
C LYS A 796 7.80 -29.06 -42.18
N SER A 797 8.60 -30.06 -41.83
CA SER A 797 10.00 -29.91 -41.45
C SER A 797 10.74 -29.11 -42.52
N THR A 798 11.14 -27.89 -42.20
CA THR A 798 12.18 -27.17 -42.97
C THR A 798 13.38 -27.02 -42.05
N ASP A 799 14.41 -27.80 -42.36
CA ASP A 799 15.73 -27.73 -41.73
C ASP A 799 16.30 -26.31 -41.88
N LEU A 800 16.42 -25.58 -40.77
CA LEU A 800 17.31 -24.42 -40.69
C LEU A 800 18.74 -24.93 -40.49
N ARG A 801 19.45 -25.13 -41.60
CA ARG A 801 20.92 -25.29 -41.56
C ARG A 801 21.59 -24.01 -41.07
N PRO A 802 22.70 -24.09 -40.31
CA PRO A 802 23.52 -22.92 -39.97
C PRO A 802 24.07 -22.24 -41.24
N PRO A 803 24.33 -20.92 -41.20
CA PRO A 803 24.74 -20.16 -42.37
C PRO A 803 26.07 -20.68 -42.92
N SER A 804 26.11 -20.89 -44.22
CA SER A 804 27.28 -21.29 -44.99
C SER A 804 28.42 -20.28 -44.83
N ILE A 805 29.55 -20.77 -44.32
CA ILE A 805 30.83 -20.08 -44.38
C ILE A 805 31.14 -19.77 -45.84
N VAL A 806 31.19 -18.47 -46.18
CA VAL A 806 31.70 -17.99 -47.46
C VAL A 806 33.16 -18.44 -47.58
N ARG A 807 33.39 -19.51 -48.35
CA ARG A 807 34.74 -19.91 -48.78
C ARG A 807 35.34 -18.76 -49.57
N ARG A 808 36.32 -18.06 -49.00
CA ARG A 808 37.27 -17.27 -49.78
C ARG A 808 37.95 -18.22 -50.77
N LYS A 809 37.79 -17.97 -52.08
CA LYS A 809 38.55 -18.66 -53.13
C LYS A 809 40.03 -18.37 -52.90
N SER A 810 40.81 -19.42 -52.68
CA SER A 810 42.27 -19.38 -52.73
C SER A 810 42.70 -19.14 -54.18
N ILE A 811 43.32 -17.99 -54.43
CA ILE A 811 44.21 -17.82 -55.58
C ILE A 811 45.50 -18.53 -55.19
N HIS A 812 45.77 -19.69 -55.77
CA HIS A 812 47.11 -20.20 -56.13
C HIS A 812 47.01 -21.64 -56.63
N GLN A 813 46.88 -21.76 -57.95
CA GLN A 813 47.39 -22.89 -58.72
C GLN A 813 48.32 -22.28 -59.77
N VAL A 814 49.57 -22.04 -59.38
CA VAL A 814 50.73 -21.89 -60.27
C VAL A 814 51.88 -22.63 -59.60
N ALA A 815 52.46 -23.54 -60.37
CA ALA A 815 53.71 -24.26 -60.16
C ALA A 815 53.71 -25.51 -59.25
N LEU A 816 53.83 -26.63 -59.99
CA LEU A 816 54.42 -27.95 -59.67
C LEU A 816 53.56 -28.94 -58.89
#